data_AF-A0A1Y2CPZ2-F1
#
_entry.id   AF-A0A1Y2CPZ2-F1
#
_cell.length_a   1.000
_cell.length_b   1.000
_cell.length_c   1.000
_cell.angle_alpha   90.00
_cell.angle_beta   90.00
_cell.angle_gamma   90.00
#
_symmetry.space_group_name_H-M   'P 1'
#
loop_
_entity.id
_entity.type
_entity.pdbx_description
1 polymer ?
#
loop_
_entity_poly.entity_id
_entity_poly.type
_entity_poly.pdbx_seq_one_letter_code
_entity_poly.pdbx_strand_id
1 'polypeptide(L)'
;MVVSLARSWFGRPHPKKDRASPVLHSRAFTEPHASPHLTRRRRRTRLPFLLAFAAIIVITWHYFGSTSSSSSSPPSRAITKDSLRRMLGVRSKAPPGSSLIPSSSSPFLPSPDPLPVHHDVHKMIYHNYPLSIHRPPPNQFLRSPSASTSHPVVAIITATNNPRRAALLETATSLFGQSMQNFLWVIVDDHTDETDSLALLKELAESDPRVTLLHNLGFKGLSQGRNVGLKHVFGRKEVPPYLISLDDDDLFELTALEKITWMMESNKEWGLGGFYYVKWGEGANETGNFVPNAAIYRSDAVLESGCRYDEQGFSAGGEDWDFWMCLAEGGYWGGSALEFLYWYRANPPSFRAKRWGDTFKQGAGSTFLQLRDHIQKKHQALGGDFPVKFPRPSIHLEPITWEPPFESGLASTDKSIVFIVPWLYLGGADIGALHMVQVYAEAGYRVTVICTLFKTPQGIELKPEMLKWTHDVHVLPSFLRTNDFPRYIKHLITSRGSREVIFSNSQLIYEMLPALTEQLPDVKFIDYLHNEAYDGWKSGGYPRYSILNQRYLARTITCSSYLRNWLLDHGHLDASRIGVVKLGIDIGSFKAPNNRERNAAKAEILQLEPETTVITFVGRISDQKRPLLLPRIIDSLLDKVGEDFLLFVIGDGEQLEALRRQVRLRKLDDYIRILGARTNVRDYLAATDIFLLPSMSEGISVAVSEAMAMGLPIVTANAGALPEQLGVGSTKNLGGVLVDHSIENEESDAEMYAYELGSLITDYSARRKLGDNARMIVERELGWKESLKGLMKETKLARNLEEFRREADPRYPNPSVYTAIETILLEDSKVSDHFGNHPLKS
;
A
#
# COMPACT_ATOMS: atom_id res chain seq x y z
N MET A 1 -17.65 -4.07 13.60
CA MET A 1 -16.67 -5.09 14.03
C MET A 1 -17.27 -6.13 14.98
N VAL A 2 -17.64 -5.74 16.22
CA VAL A 2 -18.40 -6.59 17.18
C VAL A 2 -19.72 -7.09 16.58
N VAL A 3 -20.29 -6.37 15.62
CA VAL A 3 -21.41 -6.81 14.77
C VAL A 3 -21.08 -8.05 13.95
N SER A 4 -19.94 -8.07 13.25
CA SER A 4 -19.54 -9.24 12.44
C SER A 4 -19.27 -10.44 13.34
N LEU A 5 -18.66 -10.16 14.49
CA LEU A 5 -18.43 -11.14 15.53
C LEU A 5 -19.76 -11.68 16.04
N ALA A 6 -20.63 -10.85 16.57
CA ALA A 6 -21.92 -11.27 17.10
C ALA A 6 -22.83 -11.89 16.00
N ARG A 7 -22.72 -11.50 14.72
CA ARG A 7 -23.35 -12.22 13.60
C ARG A 7 -22.81 -13.64 13.42
N SER A 8 -21.50 -13.85 13.55
CA SER A 8 -20.90 -15.19 13.51
C SER A 8 -21.38 -16.07 14.66
N TRP A 9 -21.66 -15.48 15.82
CA TRP A 9 -22.05 -16.22 17.02
C TRP A 9 -23.56 -16.41 17.08
N PHE A 10 -24.38 -15.39 16.84
CA PHE A 10 -25.83 -15.38 17.04
C PHE A 10 -26.66 -15.35 15.74
N GLY A 11 -26.03 -15.21 14.57
CA GLY A 11 -26.75 -15.16 13.29
C GLY A 11 -27.48 -16.46 12.99
N ARG A 12 -28.74 -16.37 12.53
CA ARG A 12 -29.44 -17.53 11.97
C ARG A 12 -28.69 -17.99 10.71
N PRO A 13 -28.50 -19.30 10.49
CA PRO A 13 -27.95 -19.77 9.23
C PRO A 13 -28.87 -19.29 8.10
N HIS A 14 -28.36 -18.41 7.24
CA HIS A 14 -29.04 -18.16 5.98
C HIS A 14 -29.13 -19.49 5.23
N PRO A 15 -30.30 -19.87 4.69
CA PRO A 15 -30.37 -21.02 3.81
C PRO A 15 -29.36 -20.77 2.70
N LYS A 16 -28.51 -21.78 2.41
CA LYS A 16 -27.59 -21.74 1.27
C LYS A 16 -28.38 -21.30 0.04
N LYS A 17 -28.23 -20.04 -0.36
CA LYS A 17 -28.58 -19.64 -1.72
C LYS A 17 -27.50 -20.26 -2.59
N ASP A 18 -27.92 -21.22 -3.40
CA ASP A 18 -27.12 -21.68 -4.53
C ASP A 18 -26.54 -20.47 -5.25
N ARG A 19 -25.24 -20.53 -5.54
CA ARG A 19 -24.56 -19.59 -6.42
C ARG A 19 -25.17 -19.73 -7.82
N ALA A 20 -26.29 -19.05 -8.06
CA ALA A 20 -26.78 -18.71 -9.38
C ALA A 20 -26.75 -17.19 -9.50
N SER A 21 -25.92 -16.73 -10.43
CA SER A 21 -25.74 -15.33 -10.82
C SER A 21 -27.08 -14.61 -11.03
N PRO A 22 -27.28 -13.37 -10.55
CA PRO A 22 -28.46 -12.61 -10.91
C PRO A 22 -28.26 -11.98 -12.29
N VAL A 23 -28.79 -12.63 -13.32
CA VAL A 23 -29.16 -11.97 -14.56
C VAL A 23 -30.39 -11.11 -14.25
N LEU A 24 -30.22 -9.80 -14.31
CA LEU A 24 -31.31 -8.82 -14.28
C LEU A 24 -32.17 -9.01 -15.54
N HIS A 25 -33.34 -9.62 -15.41
CA HIS A 25 -34.41 -9.50 -16.40
C HIS A 25 -35.34 -8.35 -16.02
N SER A 26 -35.28 -7.28 -16.81
CA SER A 26 -36.31 -6.26 -16.87
C SER A 26 -37.58 -6.83 -17.51
N ARG A 27 -38.73 -6.49 -16.93
CA ARG A 27 -40.07 -6.87 -17.39
C ARG A 27 -40.41 -6.31 -18.77
N ALA A 28 -41.27 -7.08 -19.42
CA ALA A 28 -41.81 -6.93 -20.75
C ALA A 28 -42.55 -5.61 -21.01
N PHE A 29 -42.38 -5.10 -22.23
CA PHE A 29 -43.44 -4.44 -23.01
C PHE A 29 -43.81 -5.36 -24.17
N THR A 30 -45.12 -5.48 -24.39
CA THR A 30 -45.83 -6.36 -25.31
C THR A 30 -45.94 -5.83 -26.74
N GLU A 31 -45.57 -6.69 -27.70
CA GLU A 31 -46.31 -7.05 -28.94
C GLU A 31 -46.23 -6.17 -30.22
N PRO A 32 -46.61 -6.67 -31.42
CA PRO A 32 -46.37 -8.00 -32.04
C PRO A 32 -46.00 -7.93 -33.55
N HIS A 33 -45.46 -9.02 -34.13
CA HIS A 33 -45.89 -9.66 -35.42
C HIS A 33 -44.78 -10.34 -36.26
N ALA A 34 -45.16 -11.56 -36.69
CA ALA A 34 -44.94 -12.21 -38.00
C ALA A 34 -43.62 -12.97 -38.33
N SER A 35 -43.76 -14.30 -38.30
CA SER A 35 -43.04 -15.41 -38.94
C SER A 35 -42.89 -15.30 -40.48
N PRO A 36 -42.45 -16.36 -41.23
CA PRO A 36 -41.33 -17.31 -41.12
C PRO A 36 -40.54 -17.45 -42.46
N HIS A 37 -39.48 -18.28 -42.52
CA HIS A 37 -39.10 -19.23 -43.61
C HIS A 37 -37.61 -19.64 -43.47
N LEU A 38 -37.25 -20.89 -43.10
CA LEU A 38 -37.13 -22.13 -43.90
C LEU A 38 -35.87 -22.21 -44.80
N THR A 39 -34.87 -23.03 -44.38
CA THR A 39 -34.44 -24.32 -45.02
C THR A 39 -32.99 -24.70 -44.59
N ARG A 40 -32.78 -25.82 -43.87
CA ARG A 40 -32.38 -27.18 -44.34
C ARG A 40 -30.93 -27.22 -44.88
N ARG A 41 -29.98 -28.05 -44.39
CA ARG A 41 -30.00 -29.54 -44.35
C ARG A 41 -28.77 -30.16 -43.62
N ARG A 42 -29.07 -31.27 -42.91
CA ARG A 42 -28.35 -32.58 -42.73
C ARG A 42 -26.98 -32.60 -42.00
N ARG A 43 -26.83 -33.18 -40.80
CA ARG A 43 -26.95 -34.59 -40.29
C ARG A 43 -25.95 -35.60 -40.88
N ARG A 44 -25.08 -36.16 -40.01
CA ARG A 44 -25.04 -37.56 -39.53
C ARG A 44 -23.85 -37.73 -38.52
N THR A 45 -24.09 -37.98 -37.22
CA THR A 45 -24.16 -39.29 -36.49
C THR A 45 -22.84 -40.08 -36.51
N ARG A 46 -22.29 -40.67 -35.44
CA ARG A 46 -22.86 -41.30 -34.22
C ARG A 46 -21.74 -41.62 -33.20
N LEU A 47 -22.11 -41.61 -31.91
CA LEU A 47 -21.49 -42.22 -30.71
C LEU A 47 -21.24 -43.76 -30.87
N PRO A 48 -20.58 -44.53 -29.94
CA PRO A 48 -20.96 -44.61 -28.50
C PRO A 48 -19.93 -45.07 -27.40
N PHE A 49 -20.25 -44.74 -26.12
CA PHE A 49 -20.23 -45.53 -24.84
C PHE A 49 -19.01 -46.39 -24.39
N LEU A 50 -18.67 -46.74 -23.12
CA LEU A 50 -19.32 -46.83 -21.77
C LEU A 50 -18.21 -47.10 -20.69
N LEU A 51 -18.43 -46.66 -19.42
CA LEU A 51 -18.22 -47.27 -18.07
C LEU A 51 -17.15 -48.40 -17.86
N ALA A 52 -16.46 -48.66 -16.72
CA ALA A 52 -16.69 -48.44 -15.29
C ALA A 52 -15.53 -49.04 -14.41
N PHE A 53 -15.48 -48.62 -13.14
CA PHE A 53 -15.10 -49.35 -11.90
C PHE A 53 -13.63 -49.61 -11.43
N ALA A 54 -13.47 -49.30 -10.13
CA ALA A 54 -12.80 -50.03 -9.04
C ALA A 54 -11.31 -49.76 -8.68
N ALA A 55 -11.14 -49.56 -7.37
CA ALA A 55 -9.93 -49.32 -6.60
C ALA A 55 -9.18 -50.61 -6.20
N ILE A 56 -7.92 -50.48 -5.71
CA ILE A 56 -7.35 -51.17 -4.51
C ILE A 56 -5.87 -50.76 -4.29
N ILE A 57 -5.44 -50.95 -3.04
CA ILE A 57 -4.41 -50.32 -2.19
C ILE A 57 -3.07 -51.12 -2.15
N VAL A 58 -2.00 -50.50 -1.59
CA VAL A 58 -0.80 -51.04 -0.88
C VAL A 58 0.50 -51.00 -1.71
N ILE A 59 1.52 -50.14 -1.49
CA ILE A 59 2.43 -49.85 -0.34
C ILE A 59 3.70 -50.77 -0.26
N THR A 60 4.81 -50.19 -0.74
CA THR A 60 6.20 -50.08 -0.20
C THR A 60 7.25 -51.22 -0.17
N TRP A 61 8.47 -50.79 -0.57
CA TRP A 61 9.82 -50.98 0.03
C TRP A 61 10.50 -52.37 -0.14
N HIS A 62 11.83 -52.52 -0.31
CA HIS A 62 12.99 -51.72 0.12
C HIS A 62 14.30 -52.27 -0.54
N TYR A 63 15.28 -51.38 -0.86
CA TYR A 63 16.77 -51.54 -0.79
C TYR A 63 17.52 -52.64 -1.60
N PHE A 64 18.80 -52.57 -2.02
CA PHE A 64 20.06 -51.78 -1.87
C PHE A 64 20.79 -51.92 -3.25
N GLY A 65 21.79 -51.14 -3.73
CA GLY A 65 22.65 -50.09 -3.19
C GLY A 65 23.87 -49.84 -4.12
N SER A 66 24.64 -48.78 -3.82
CA SER A 66 26.07 -48.45 -4.19
C SER A 66 26.42 -48.11 -5.67
N THR A 67 27.28 -47.13 -6.05
CA THR A 67 28.28 -46.24 -5.35
C THR A 67 28.84 -45.13 -6.28
N SER A 68 29.29 -44.02 -5.65
CA SER A 68 30.39 -43.03 -5.96
C SER A 68 30.36 -42.11 -7.21
N SER A 69 30.20 -40.77 -7.02
CA SER A 69 31.21 -39.65 -6.99
C SER A 69 31.41 -38.95 -8.36
N SER A 70 31.54 -37.62 -8.59
CA SER A 70 31.79 -36.43 -7.76
C SER A 70 31.50 -35.08 -8.50
N SER A 71 31.08 -34.06 -7.73
CA SER A 71 31.35 -32.59 -7.77
C SER A 71 31.21 -31.70 -9.03
N SER A 72 30.39 -30.63 -8.95
CA SER A 72 30.83 -29.26 -8.56
C SER A 72 29.66 -28.26 -8.45
N SER A 73 29.54 -27.58 -7.30
CA SER A 73 28.59 -26.49 -7.02
C SER A 73 29.37 -25.32 -6.38
N PRO A 74 29.02 -24.04 -6.65
CA PRO A 74 29.72 -22.89 -6.06
C PRO A 74 29.31 -22.65 -4.59
N PRO A 75 30.13 -21.94 -3.80
CA PRO A 75 30.08 -22.01 -2.34
C PRO A 75 28.98 -21.09 -1.75
N SER A 76 28.17 -21.66 -0.86
CA SER A 76 27.38 -20.90 0.11
C SER A 76 28.31 -20.32 1.18
N ARG A 77 28.31 -18.99 1.35
CA ARG A 77 28.97 -18.35 2.50
C ARG A 77 28.15 -18.66 3.75
N ALA A 78 28.62 -19.63 4.54
CA ALA A 78 28.09 -19.90 5.87
C ALA A 78 28.35 -18.70 6.80
N ILE A 79 27.27 -18.14 7.34
CA ILE A 79 27.28 -17.11 8.39
C ILE A 79 27.93 -17.74 9.64
N THR A 80 29.13 -17.28 9.99
CA THR A 80 29.89 -17.82 11.13
C THR A 80 29.30 -17.34 12.45
N LYS A 81 29.44 -18.14 13.53
CA LYS A 81 28.98 -17.81 14.90
C LYS A 81 29.44 -16.42 15.41
N ASP A 82 30.54 -15.90 14.88
CA ASP A 82 31.03 -14.55 15.21
C ASP A 82 30.25 -13.41 14.54
N SER A 83 29.65 -13.64 13.37
CA SER A 83 28.71 -12.68 12.76
C SER A 83 27.38 -12.64 13.52
N LEU A 84 26.93 -13.79 14.02
CA LEU A 84 25.78 -13.90 14.93
C LEU A 84 26.03 -13.23 16.29
N ARG A 85 27.27 -13.28 16.81
CA ARG A 85 27.66 -12.55 18.03
C ARG A 85 27.74 -11.03 17.85
N ARG A 86 28.11 -10.54 16.67
CA ARG A 86 28.02 -9.10 16.35
C ARG A 86 26.58 -8.65 16.10
N MET A 87 25.73 -9.50 15.51
CA MET A 87 24.30 -9.21 15.32
C MET A 87 23.50 -9.21 16.63
N LEU A 88 23.89 -10.00 17.63
CA LEU A 88 23.14 -10.15 18.89
C LEU A 88 23.54 -9.18 20.01
N GLY A 89 24.47 -8.24 19.80
CA GLY A 89 24.68 -7.12 20.74
C GLY A 89 24.90 -7.50 22.22
N VAL A 90 25.48 -8.67 22.52
CA VAL A 90 25.68 -9.10 23.93
C VAL A 90 27.01 -8.58 24.49
N ARG A 91 26.99 -7.33 24.94
CA ARG A 91 27.51 -6.80 26.23
C ARG A 91 28.02 -5.36 26.11
N SER A 92 27.22 -4.43 26.60
CA SER A 92 27.60 -3.63 27.77
C SER A 92 26.37 -3.60 28.68
N LYS A 93 26.54 -3.70 30.01
CA LYS A 93 25.48 -3.34 30.95
C LYS A 93 25.01 -1.95 30.56
N ALA A 94 23.83 -1.87 29.98
CA ALA A 94 23.27 -0.60 29.62
C ALA A 94 23.00 0.16 30.94
N PRO A 95 23.34 1.45 31.02
CA PRO A 95 23.11 2.22 32.24
C PRO A 95 21.61 2.16 32.60
N PRO A 96 21.24 2.26 33.89
CA PRO A 96 19.84 2.30 34.29
C PRO A 96 19.11 3.40 33.51
N GLY A 97 18.11 3.03 32.70
CA GLY A 97 17.31 3.97 31.88
C GLY A 97 17.48 3.91 30.36
N SER A 98 18.21 2.95 29.77
CA SER A 98 18.26 2.78 28.31
C SER A 98 17.13 1.88 27.78
N SER A 99 16.33 2.39 26.84
CA SER A 99 15.34 1.60 26.08
C SER A 99 16.00 0.41 25.37
N LEU A 100 15.26 -0.70 25.16
CA LEU A 100 15.69 -1.83 24.31
C LEU A 100 15.99 -1.42 22.86
N ILE A 101 15.56 -0.22 22.47
CA ILE A 101 15.83 0.37 21.15
C ILE A 101 17.07 1.28 21.25
N PRO A 102 18.03 1.16 20.31
CA PRO A 102 19.20 2.03 20.25
C PRO A 102 18.83 3.53 20.27
N SER A 103 19.68 4.34 20.90
CA SER A 103 19.48 5.80 21.05
C SER A 103 19.35 6.54 19.71
N SER A 104 18.83 7.77 19.76
CA SER A 104 18.65 8.68 18.60
C SER A 104 19.91 9.05 17.83
N SER A 105 21.08 8.77 18.39
CA SER A 105 22.36 8.89 17.72
C SER A 105 22.67 7.72 16.78
N SER A 106 21.88 6.64 16.79
CA SER A 106 22.05 5.51 15.88
C SER A 106 21.54 5.88 14.48
N PRO A 107 22.36 5.74 13.42
CA PRO A 107 21.91 6.07 12.08
C PRO A 107 20.75 5.16 11.66
N PHE A 108 19.72 5.74 11.06
CA PHE A 108 18.67 4.98 10.38
C PHE A 108 19.21 4.50 9.04
N LEU A 109 19.33 3.18 8.88
CA LEU A 109 19.78 2.55 7.64
C LEU A 109 18.77 1.47 7.23
N PRO A 110 18.23 1.52 6.01
CA PRO A 110 17.36 0.47 5.49
C PRO A 110 18.06 -0.89 5.47
N SER A 111 17.27 -1.96 5.38
CA SER A 111 17.80 -3.31 5.22
C SER A 111 18.62 -3.41 3.92
N PRO A 112 19.77 -4.14 3.93
CA PRO A 112 20.54 -4.40 2.71
C PRO A 112 19.84 -5.39 1.75
N ASP A 113 18.83 -6.12 2.24
CA ASP A 113 18.05 -7.08 1.46
C ASP A 113 16.56 -6.94 1.82
N PRO A 114 15.91 -5.81 1.45
CA PRO A 114 14.56 -5.53 1.90
C PRO A 114 13.53 -6.36 1.12
N LEU A 115 12.60 -6.99 1.84
CA LEU A 115 11.52 -7.79 1.26
C LEU A 115 10.19 -7.02 1.29
N PRO A 116 9.36 -7.14 0.24
CA PRO A 116 8.06 -6.50 0.21
C PRO A 116 7.13 -7.01 1.31
N VAL A 117 6.21 -6.13 1.72
CA VAL A 117 5.28 -6.39 2.81
C VAL A 117 3.87 -6.53 2.27
N HIS A 118 3.53 -7.76 1.89
CA HIS A 118 2.23 -8.03 1.28
C HIS A 118 1.13 -8.19 2.33
N HIS A 119 -0.01 -7.60 2.00
CA HIS A 119 -1.29 -7.77 2.70
C HIS A 119 -2.26 -8.69 1.93
N ASP A 120 -1.85 -9.15 0.74
CA ASP A 120 -2.50 -10.22 -0.01
C ASP A 120 -2.02 -11.56 0.57
N VAL A 121 -2.96 -12.35 1.06
CA VAL A 121 -2.71 -13.65 1.72
C VAL A 121 -1.90 -14.60 0.84
N HIS A 122 -2.07 -14.52 -0.48
CA HIS A 122 -1.38 -15.37 -1.44
C HIS A 122 0.07 -14.93 -1.72
N LYS A 123 0.43 -13.71 -1.34
CA LYS A 123 1.77 -13.11 -1.54
C LYS A 123 2.50 -12.83 -0.22
N MET A 124 1.85 -13.10 0.91
CA MET A 124 2.38 -12.76 2.23
C MET A 124 3.63 -13.57 2.59
N ILE A 125 4.67 -12.88 3.01
CA ILE A 125 5.92 -13.46 3.48
C ILE A 125 5.88 -13.49 5.01
N TYR A 126 5.39 -14.59 5.60
CA TYR A 126 5.09 -14.69 7.04
C TYR A 126 6.30 -14.53 7.97
N HIS A 127 7.53 -14.75 7.49
CA HIS A 127 8.75 -14.48 8.25
C HIS A 127 9.27 -13.04 8.10
N ASN A 128 8.60 -12.21 7.28
CA ASN A 128 8.85 -10.78 7.13
C ASN A 128 7.95 -9.97 8.10
N TYR A 129 7.89 -10.37 9.36
CA TYR A 129 7.17 -9.67 10.44
C TYR A 129 7.86 -8.33 10.79
N PRO A 130 7.27 -7.43 11.60
CA PRO A 130 7.73 -6.04 11.74
C PRO A 130 9.17 -5.86 12.23
N LEU A 131 9.73 -6.85 12.92
CA LEU A 131 11.09 -6.85 13.46
C LEU A 131 12.07 -7.71 12.63
N SER A 132 11.62 -8.21 11.47
CA SER A 132 12.46 -9.00 10.56
C SER A 132 13.63 -8.16 10.05
N ILE A 133 14.77 -8.81 9.81
CA ILE A 133 15.98 -8.18 9.24
C ILE A 133 15.75 -7.59 7.83
N HIS A 134 14.66 -8.00 7.17
CA HIS A 134 14.26 -7.54 5.84
C HIS A 134 13.37 -6.30 5.89
N ARG A 135 13.00 -5.82 7.09
CA ARG A 135 12.25 -4.57 7.30
C ARG A 135 13.21 -3.43 7.67
N PRO A 136 12.78 -2.17 7.54
CA PRO A 136 13.46 -1.07 8.20
C PRO A 136 13.61 -1.33 9.71
N PRO A 137 14.68 -0.83 10.36
CA PRO A 137 14.90 -1.11 11.77
C PRO A 137 13.86 -0.42 12.67
N PRO A 138 13.52 -1.01 13.84
CA PRO A 138 12.51 -0.46 14.76
C PRO A 138 12.92 0.87 15.41
N ASN A 139 14.19 1.27 15.30
CA ASN A 139 14.70 2.57 15.74
C ASN A 139 14.29 3.74 14.80
N GLN A 140 13.40 3.50 13.83
CA GLN A 140 12.75 4.55 13.06
C GLN A 140 11.97 5.53 13.96
N PHE A 141 11.29 5.00 14.98
CA PHE A 141 10.52 5.79 15.93
C PHE A 141 11.20 5.75 17.28
N LEU A 142 11.71 6.90 17.73
CA LEU A 142 12.44 6.98 18.99
C LEU A 142 11.70 7.88 19.95
N ARG A 143 11.71 7.53 21.23
CA ARG A 143 11.16 8.37 22.27
C ARG A 143 12.01 9.63 22.45
N SER A 144 11.36 10.79 22.53
CA SER A 144 12.02 12.01 22.96
C SER A 144 12.49 11.85 24.42
N PRO A 145 13.71 12.30 24.77
CA PRO A 145 14.13 12.43 26.17
C PRO A 145 13.21 13.36 26.98
N SER A 146 12.54 14.31 26.33
CA SER A 146 11.57 15.22 26.93
C SER A 146 10.13 14.69 26.95
N ALA A 147 9.89 13.47 26.44
CA ALA A 147 8.55 12.91 26.38
C ALA A 147 7.96 12.75 27.78
N SER A 148 6.80 13.36 28.02
CA SER A 148 6.07 13.18 29.26
C SER A 148 5.47 11.78 29.31
N THR A 149 5.76 11.03 30.39
CA THR A 149 5.22 9.69 30.62
C THR A 149 4.14 9.68 31.72
N SER A 150 3.79 10.83 32.28
CA SER A 150 2.82 10.91 33.38
C SER A 150 1.37 10.75 32.91
N HIS A 151 1.07 11.14 31.67
CA HIS A 151 -0.27 11.11 31.06
C HIS A 151 -0.28 10.18 29.83
N PRO A 152 -0.34 8.85 29.99
CA PRO A 152 -0.39 7.93 28.86
C PRO A 152 -1.75 8.03 28.16
N VAL A 153 -1.74 7.93 26.84
CA VAL A 153 -2.96 7.95 26.01
C VAL A 153 -3.56 6.55 25.86
N VAL A 154 -2.69 5.53 25.80
CA VAL A 154 -3.09 4.12 25.71
C VAL A 154 -2.46 3.35 26.88
N ALA A 155 -3.26 2.55 27.58
CA ALA A 155 -2.74 1.52 28.49
C ALA A 155 -2.79 0.15 27.80
N ILE A 156 -1.68 -0.57 27.82
CA ILE A 156 -1.51 -1.91 27.26
C ILE A 156 -1.39 -2.86 28.44
N ILE A 157 -2.28 -3.85 28.53
CA ILE A 157 -2.32 -4.81 29.63
C ILE A 157 -1.86 -6.16 29.09
N THR A 158 -0.78 -6.69 29.66
CA THR A 158 -0.22 -8.00 29.30
C THR A 158 -0.16 -8.86 30.56
N ALA A 159 -1.03 -9.87 30.64
CA ALA A 159 -0.92 -10.90 31.66
C ALA A 159 0.01 -12.01 31.17
N THR A 160 0.94 -12.45 32.02
CA THR A 160 1.97 -13.42 31.63
C THR A 160 2.26 -14.43 32.75
N ASN A 161 2.57 -15.67 32.35
CA ASN A 161 3.07 -16.73 33.24
C ASN A 161 4.25 -17.41 32.53
N ASN A 162 5.44 -17.37 33.11
CA ASN A 162 6.66 -17.97 32.53
C ASN A 162 6.89 -17.58 31.04
N PRO A 163 7.04 -16.28 30.73
CA PRO A 163 7.29 -15.79 29.36
C PRO A 163 8.57 -16.34 28.73
N ARG A 164 8.45 -16.73 27.46
CA ARG A 164 9.62 -17.04 26.64
C ARG A 164 10.43 -15.77 26.42
N ARG A 165 11.69 -15.76 26.86
CA ARG A 165 12.56 -14.58 26.76
C ARG A 165 12.62 -13.95 25.38
N ALA A 166 12.83 -14.75 24.33
CA ALA A 166 12.91 -14.22 22.97
C ALA A 166 11.60 -13.55 22.53
N ALA A 167 10.45 -14.19 22.78
CA ALA A 167 9.16 -13.69 22.33
C ALA A 167 8.73 -12.42 23.08
N LEU A 168 8.91 -12.37 24.41
CA LEU A 168 8.58 -11.18 25.20
C LEU A 168 9.49 -10.00 24.86
N LEU A 169 10.77 -10.25 24.53
CA LEU A 169 11.66 -9.20 24.04
C LEU A 169 11.26 -8.69 22.64
N GLU A 170 10.76 -9.57 21.76
CA GLU A 170 10.19 -9.15 20.47
C GLU A 170 8.93 -8.28 20.70
N THR A 171 8.01 -8.71 21.56
CA THR A 171 6.82 -7.91 21.94
C THR A 171 7.23 -6.55 22.50
N ALA A 172 8.15 -6.52 23.46
CA ALA A 172 8.70 -5.28 24.02
C ALA A 172 9.32 -4.38 22.94
N THR A 173 10.10 -4.95 22.02
CA THR A 173 10.72 -4.20 20.91
C THR A 173 9.66 -3.62 19.98
N SER A 174 8.59 -4.37 19.67
CA SER A 174 7.48 -3.88 18.84
C SER A 174 6.70 -2.74 19.50
N LEU A 175 6.55 -2.76 20.83
CA LEU A 175 5.89 -1.70 21.61
C LEU A 175 6.75 -0.45 21.73
N PHE A 176 8.02 -0.61 22.11
CA PHE A 176 8.93 0.53 22.21
C PHE A 176 9.19 1.19 20.85
N GLY A 177 9.05 0.44 19.76
CA GLY A 177 9.25 0.90 18.39
C GLY A 177 8.02 1.55 17.77
N GLN A 178 6.94 1.76 18.52
CA GLN A 178 5.72 2.37 17.98
C GLN A 178 5.92 3.85 17.59
N SER A 179 5.28 4.31 16.53
CA SER A 179 5.23 5.73 16.17
C SER A 179 4.49 6.58 17.20
N MET A 180 3.74 5.94 18.10
CA MET A 180 3.13 6.56 19.27
C MET A 180 3.84 6.10 20.54
N GLN A 181 4.54 7.01 21.20
CA GLN A 181 5.36 6.70 22.39
C GLN A 181 4.64 6.93 23.72
N ASN A 182 3.46 7.57 23.69
CA ASN A 182 2.66 7.97 24.85
C ASN A 182 1.76 6.83 25.34
N PHE A 183 2.37 5.75 25.80
CA PHE A 183 1.65 4.60 26.34
C PHE A 183 2.17 4.19 27.72
N LEU A 184 1.31 3.45 28.43
CA LEU A 184 1.64 2.72 29.65
C LEU A 184 1.55 1.23 29.33
N TRP A 185 2.58 0.45 29.62
CA TRP A 185 2.56 -1.00 29.49
C TRP A 185 2.51 -1.64 30.88
N VAL A 186 1.37 -2.19 31.24
CA VAL A 186 1.15 -2.90 32.50
C VAL A 186 1.35 -4.39 32.25
N ILE A 187 2.45 -4.93 32.77
CA ILE A 187 2.71 -6.37 32.78
C ILE A 187 2.22 -6.94 34.10
N VAL A 188 1.34 -7.93 34.03
CA VAL A 188 0.82 -8.65 35.20
C VAL A 188 1.46 -10.02 35.24
N ASP A 189 2.38 -10.21 36.17
CA ASP A 189 2.97 -11.50 36.52
C ASP A 189 1.93 -12.38 37.22
N ASP A 190 1.46 -13.40 36.52
CA ASP A 190 0.49 -14.37 36.99
C ASP A 190 1.17 -15.66 37.44
N HIS A 191 1.83 -15.61 38.61
CA HIS A 191 2.48 -16.77 39.24
C HIS A 191 3.65 -17.36 38.43
N THR A 192 4.51 -16.51 37.86
CA THR A 192 5.78 -16.96 37.25
C THR A 192 6.68 -17.58 38.32
N ASP A 193 7.21 -18.78 38.04
CA ASP A 193 8.10 -19.53 38.93
C ASP A 193 9.47 -19.84 38.28
N GLU A 194 9.60 -19.67 36.97
CA GLU A 194 10.87 -19.81 36.25
C GLU A 194 11.79 -18.62 36.56
N THR A 195 12.98 -18.90 37.11
CA THR A 195 13.95 -17.86 37.55
C THR A 195 14.35 -16.90 36.43
N ASP A 196 14.60 -17.41 35.22
CA ASP A 196 14.96 -16.60 34.07
C ASP A 196 13.81 -15.67 33.64
N SER A 197 12.57 -16.15 33.76
CA SER A 197 11.35 -15.40 33.44
C SER A 197 11.13 -14.27 34.45
N LEU A 198 11.29 -14.53 35.75
CA LEU A 198 11.22 -13.51 36.80
C LEU A 198 12.28 -12.42 36.61
N ALA A 199 13.51 -12.82 36.29
CA ALA A 199 14.61 -11.89 36.02
C ALA A 199 14.30 -10.99 34.82
N LEU A 200 13.75 -11.56 33.74
CA LEU A 200 13.35 -10.82 32.55
C LEU A 200 12.23 -9.79 32.83
N LEU A 201 11.20 -10.18 33.57
CA LEU A 201 10.09 -9.27 33.91
C LEU A 201 10.59 -8.06 34.71
N LYS A 202 11.49 -8.31 35.67
CA LYS A 202 12.14 -7.27 36.44
C LYS A 202 13.05 -6.39 35.57
N GLU A 203 13.86 -6.98 34.70
CA GLU A 203 14.71 -6.27 33.74
C GLU A 203 13.88 -5.31 32.89
N LEU A 204 12.75 -5.75 32.34
CA LEU A 204 11.86 -4.92 31.53
C LEU A 204 11.28 -3.74 32.31
N ALA A 205 10.75 -4.00 33.52
CA ALA A 205 10.17 -2.97 34.38
C ALA A 205 11.19 -1.90 34.80
N GLU A 206 12.44 -2.31 35.03
CA GLU A 206 13.53 -1.39 35.39
C GLU A 206 14.12 -0.65 34.16
N SER A 207 13.92 -1.18 32.95
CA SER A 207 14.54 -0.65 31.72
C SER A 207 13.84 0.58 31.13
N ASP A 208 12.52 0.72 31.28
CA ASP A 208 11.75 1.81 30.68
C ASP A 208 10.61 2.28 31.61
N PRO A 209 10.50 3.59 31.89
CA PRO A 209 9.50 4.13 32.83
C PRO A 209 8.04 3.98 32.36
N ARG A 210 7.81 3.55 31.12
CA ARG A 210 6.47 3.22 30.63
C ARG A 210 5.99 1.84 31.06
N VAL A 211 6.88 1.02 31.63
CA VAL A 211 6.55 -0.35 32.04
C VAL A 211 6.23 -0.40 33.54
N THR A 212 5.07 -0.94 33.86
CA THR A 212 4.66 -1.25 35.24
C THR A 212 4.52 -2.74 35.39
N LEU A 213 5.27 -3.35 36.30
CA LEU A 213 5.11 -4.75 36.68
C LEU A 213 4.21 -4.87 37.90
N LEU A 214 3.18 -5.70 37.81
CA LEU A 214 2.26 -6.06 38.88
C LEU A 214 2.34 -7.56 39.14
N HIS A 215 2.08 -7.98 40.37
CA HIS A 215 1.94 -9.40 40.71
C HIS A 215 0.48 -9.73 40.99
N ASN A 216 -0.03 -10.78 40.35
CA ASN A 216 -1.35 -11.32 40.69
C ASN A 216 -1.25 -12.14 41.99
N LEU A 217 -1.82 -11.60 43.07
CA LEU A 217 -1.90 -12.28 44.36
C LEU A 217 -3.14 -13.18 44.50
N GLY A 218 -4.05 -13.12 43.53
CA GLY A 218 -5.25 -13.95 43.46
C GLY A 218 -4.99 -15.32 42.82
N PHE A 219 -6.04 -15.94 42.30
CA PHE A 219 -5.92 -17.22 41.59
C PHE A 219 -5.18 -17.03 40.26
N LYS A 220 -4.41 -18.05 39.88
CA LYS A 220 -3.75 -18.12 38.57
C LYS A 220 -4.81 -18.19 37.46
N GLY A 221 -4.70 -17.34 36.44
CA GLY A 221 -5.59 -17.32 35.28
C GLY A 221 -5.48 -16.04 34.44
N LEU A 222 -5.64 -16.18 33.12
CA LEU A 222 -5.51 -15.08 32.17
C LEU A 222 -6.55 -13.97 32.43
N SER A 223 -7.81 -14.32 32.65
CA SER A 223 -8.88 -13.37 33.01
C SER A 223 -8.55 -12.60 34.30
N GLN A 224 -8.06 -13.31 35.33
CA GLN A 224 -7.70 -12.70 36.60
C GLN A 224 -6.55 -11.70 36.41
N GLY A 225 -5.50 -12.10 35.69
CA GLY A 225 -4.37 -11.24 35.37
C GLY A 225 -4.79 -9.96 34.65
N ARG A 226 -5.65 -10.07 33.62
CA ARG A 226 -6.18 -8.89 32.91
C ARG A 226 -7.03 -8.00 33.81
N ASN A 227 -7.85 -8.57 34.69
CA ASN A 227 -8.64 -7.78 35.66
C ASN A 227 -7.76 -7.07 36.71
N VAL A 228 -6.64 -7.67 37.16
CA VAL A 228 -5.64 -7.01 38.00
C VAL A 228 -5.06 -5.79 37.28
N GLY A 229 -4.72 -5.93 35.99
CA GLY A 229 -4.28 -4.84 35.14
C GLY A 229 -5.33 -3.72 35.02
N LEU A 230 -6.58 -4.06 34.71
CA LEU A 230 -7.69 -3.10 34.63
C LEU A 230 -7.87 -2.35 35.94
N LYS A 231 -7.87 -3.05 37.08
CA LYS A 231 -7.99 -2.44 38.41
C LYS A 231 -6.87 -1.45 38.68
N HIS A 232 -5.63 -1.77 38.30
CA HIS A 232 -4.51 -0.85 38.44
C HIS A 232 -4.69 0.39 37.57
N VAL A 233 -5.03 0.21 36.28
CA VAL A 233 -5.20 1.33 35.34
C VAL A 233 -6.33 2.27 35.79
N PHE A 234 -7.48 1.73 36.21
CA PHE A 234 -8.60 2.53 36.71
C PHE A 234 -8.38 3.12 38.11
N GLY A 235 -7.40 2.62 38.86
CA GLY A 235 -6.99 3.20 40.14
C GLY A 235 -6.05 4.41 40.00
N ARG A 236 -5.58 4.72 38.78
CA ARG A 236 -4.74 5.88 38.52
C ARG A 236 -5.56 7.17 38.66
N LYS A 237 -4.89 8.23 39.11
CA LYS A 237 -5.48 9.58 39.16
C LYS A 237 -5.96 10.03 37.78
N GLU A 238 -5.19 9.73 36.74
CA GLU A 238 -5.52 9.97 35.34
C GLU A 238 -5.53 8.63 34.63
N VAL A 239 -6.74 8.25 34.20
CA VAL A 239 -7.01 7.02 33.46
C VAL A 239 -6.74 7.30 31.98
N PRO A 240 -5.85 6.54 31.32
CA PRO A 240 -5.66 6.63 29.88
C PRO A 240 -7.00 6.47 29.15
N PRO A 241 -7.33 7.28 28.13
CA PRO A 241 -8.62 7.20 27.44
C PRO A 241 -8.82 5.87 26.72
N TYR A 242 -7.74 5.19 26.34
CA TYR A 242 -7.78 3.95 25.59
C TYR A 242 -7.02 2.80 26.26
N LEU A 243 -7.49 1.59 26.02
CA LEU A 243 -6.98 0.34 26.58
C LEU A 243 -6.79 -0.70 25.48
N ILE A 244 -5.80 -1.57 25.66
CA ILE A 244 -5.51 -2.73 24.81
C ILE A 244 -5.12 -3.89 25.72
N SER A 245 -5.58 -5.11 25.39
CA SER A 245 -5.05 -6.33 25.99
C SER A 245 -4.13 -7.03 25.00
N LEU A 246 -2.86 -7.21 25.35
CA LEU A 246 -1.85 -7.76 24.45
C LEU A 246 -1.21 -9.01 25.07
N ASP A 247 -1.21 -10.10 24.31
CA ASP A 247 -0.49 -11.32 24.71
C ASP A 247 1.02 -11.11 24.59
N ASP A 248 1.78 -11.78 25.45
CA ASP A 248 3.20 -11.51 25.69
C ASP A 248 4.17 -12.02 24.61
N ASP A 249 3.64 -12.55 23.50
CA ASP A 249 4.40 -13.02 22.35
C ASP A 249 3.88 -12.52 20.99
N ASP A 250 2.90 -11.61 21.01
CA ASP A 250 2.32 -10.98 19.83
C ASP A 250 2.97 -9.64 19.52
N LEU A 251 2.90 -9.22 18.25
CA LEU A 251 3.56 -8.01 17.76
C LEU A 251 2.58 -7.07 17.07
N PHE A 252 2.84 -5.77 17.18
CA PHE A 252 2.19 -4.75 16.36
C PHE A 252 3.08 -4.33 15.20
N GLU A 253 2.47 -3.96 14.06
CA GLU A 253 3.15 -3.09 13.08
C GLU A 253 3.52 -1.77 13.78
N LEU A 254 4.63 -1.14 13.39
CA LEU A 254 5.20 -0.04 14.17
C LEU A 254 4.38 1.26 14.14
N THR A 255 3.35 1.35 13.29
CA THR A 255 2.40 2.48 13.29
C THR A 255 1.05 2.14 13.92
N ALA A 256 0.88 0.92 14.46
CA ALA A 256 -0.43 0.41 14.85
C ALA A 256 -1.10 1.27 15.92
N LEU A 257 -0.41 1.54 17.04
CA LEU A 257 -0.98 2.30 18.16
C LEU A 257 -1.41 3.70 17.74
N GLU A 258 -0.61 4.38 16.92
CA GLU A 258 -0.93 5.71 16.42
C GLU A 258 -2.20 5.67 15.56
N LYS A 259 -2.24 4.81 14.53
CA LYS A 259 -3.37 4.72 13.60
C LYS A 259 -4.68 4.37 14.29
N ILE A 260 -4.67 3.37 15.17
CA ILE A 260 -5.89 2.90 15.84
C ILE A 260 -6.38 3.91 16.88
N THR A 261 -5.49 4.64 17.56
CA THR A 261 -5.88 5.71 18.48
C THR A 261 -6.51 6.87 17.70
N TRP A 262 -5.88 7.28 16.59
CA TRP A 262 -6.41 8.33 15.73
C TRP A 262 -7.74 7.95 15.06
N MET A 263 -7.94 6.68 14.73
CA MET A 263 -9.24 6.16 14.29
C MET A 263 -10.32 6.35 15.37
N MET A 264 -10.01 6.05 16.63
CA MET A 264 -10.95 6.25 17.74
C MET A 264 -11.20 7.74 18.03
N GLU A 265 -10.19 8.60 17.87
CA GLU A 265 -10.33 10.06 18.00
C GLU A 265 -11.12 10.70 16.85
N SER A 266 -11.09 10.07 15.67
CA SER A 266 -11.88 10.46 14.52
C SER A 266 -13.34 10.03 14.65
N ASN A 267 -13.58 8.90 15.34
CA ASN A 267 -14.90 8.30 15.54
C ASN A 267 -15.22 8.21 17.05
N LYS A 268 -15.40 9.37 17.69
CA LYS A 268 -15.60 9.46 19.15
C LYS A 268 -16.84 8.72 19.66
N GLU A 269 -17.78 8.38 18.78
CA GLU A 269 -18.96 7.57 19.08
C GLU A 269 -18.68 6.05 19.14
N TRP A 270 -17.46 5.61 18.80
CA TRP A 270 -17.07 4.20 18.89
C TRP A 270 -16.52 3.87 20.28
N GLY A 271 -17.01 2.79 20.88
CA GLY A 271 -16.46 2.23 22.12
C GLY A 271 -15.29 1.28 21.89
N LEU A 272 -15.19 0.71 20.67
CA LEU A 272 -14.22 -0.32 20.29
C LEU A 272 -13.67 -0.08 18.88
N GLY A 273 -12.40 -0.38 18.67
CA GLY A 273 -11.71 -0.31 17.39
C GLY A 273 -10.86 -1.54 17.15
N GLY A 274 -10.92 -2.11 15.95
CA GLY A 274 -10.01 -3.18 15.55
C GLY A 274 -9.33 -2.93 14.23
N PHE A 275 -8.77 -3.99 13.66
CA PHE A 275 -7.90 -3.97 12.49
C PHE A 275 -7.69 -5.40 12.02
N TYR A 276 -7.16 -5.58 10.81
CA TYR A 276 -6.79 -6.90 10.32
C TYR A 276 -5.52 -7.41 11.01
N TYR A 277 -5.41 -8.73 11.14
CA TYR A 277 -4.22 -9.37 11.68
C TYR A 277 -3.66 -10.44 10.75
N VAL A 278 -2.39 -10.76 10.98
CA VAL A 278 -1.66 -11.89 10.41
C VAL A 278 -1.41 -12.92 11.51
N LYS A 279 -1.89 -14.15 11.34
CA LYS A 279 -1.56 -15.27 12.21
C LYS A 279 -0.36 -16.01 11.64
N TRP A 280 0.71 -16.11 12.43
CA TRP A 280 2.00 -16.66 12.00
C TRP A 280 2.59 -17.60 13.05
N GLY A 281 3.42 -18.55 12.63
CA GLY A 281 4.10 -19.50 13.52
C GLY A 281 4.11 -20.92 12.98
N GLU A 282 4.49 -21.89 13.82
CA GLU A 282 4.54 -23.29 13.43
C GLU A 282 3.12 -23.83 13.17
N GLY A 283 2.87 -24.30 11.95
CA GLY A 283 1.59 -24.91 11.56
C GLY A 283 0.42 -23.93 11.37
N ALA A 284 0.65 -22.62 11.33
CA ALA A 284 -0.41 -21.62 11.15
C ALA A 284 0.03 -20.45 10.25
N ASN A 285 -0.76 -20.20 9.20
CA ASN A 285 -0.56 -19.10 8.24
C ASN A 285 -1.93 -18.65 7.75
N GLU A 286 -2.58 -17.76 8.50
CA GLU A 286 -3.96 -17.35 8.22
C GLU A 286 -4.14 -15.85 8.44
N THR A 287 -4.99 -15.24 7.64
CA THR A 287 -5.57 -13.92 7.91
C THR A 287 -6.98 -14.11 8.39
N GLY A 288 -7.38 -13.43 9.45
CA GLY A 288 -8.73 -13.58 9.96
C GLY A 288 -9.05 -12.63 11.09
N ASN A 289 -10.30 -12.69 11.53
CA ASN A 289 -10.94 -11.93 12.59
C ASN A 289 -11.04 -10.41 12.39
N PHE A 290 -12.20 -9.88 12.79
CA PHE A 290 -12.46 -8.44 12.76
C PHE A 290 -12.12 -7.79 14.10
N VAL A 291 -12.26 -8.51 15.24
CA VAL A 291 -11.87 -8.06 16.59
C VAL A 291 -10.73 -8.96 17.10
N PRO A 292 -9.45 -8.59 16.98
CA PRO A 292 -8.39 -9.32 17.67
C PRO A 292 -8.50 -9.14 19.20
N ASN A 293 -7.89 -10.06 19.96
CA ASN A 293 -7.64 -9.88 21.40
C ASN A 293 -6.98 -8.52 21.71
N ALA A 294 -6.12 -8.05 20.80
CA ALA A 294 -5.44 -6.76 20.87
C ALA A 294 -6.24 -5.55 20.36
N ALA A 295 -7.55 -5.68 20.16
CA ALA A 295 -8.41 -4.56 19.82
C ALA A 295 -8.30 -3.41 20.84
N ILE A 296 -8.43 -2.17 20.36
CA ILE A 296 -8.47 -0.98 21.21
C ILE A 296 -9.89 -0.74 21.70
N TYR A 297 -10.04 -0.36 22.96
CA TYR A 297 -11.33 -0.04 23.56
C TYR A 297 -11.21 1.15 24.50
N ARG A 298 -12.31 1.89 24.66
CA ARG A 298 -12.31 3.08 25.50
C ARG A 298 -12.43 2.74 26.99
N SER A 299 -11.74 3.51 27.82
CA SER A 299 -11.83 3.38 29.27
C SER A 299 -13.22 3.69 29.81
N ASP A 300 -13.90 4.70 29.26
CA ASP A 300 -15.27 5.04 29.65
C ASP A 300 -16.26 3.90 29.35
N ALA A 301 -16.14 3.26 28.19
CA ALA A 301 -16.95 2.10 27.82
C ALA A 301 -16.87 0.97 28.86
N VAL A 302 -15.67 0.71 29.41
CA VAL A 302 -15.45 -0.33 30.42
C VAL A 302 -15.94 0.09 31.81
N LEU A 303 -15.81 1.37 32.14
CA LEU A 303 -16.27 1.92 33.42
C LEU A 303 -17.80 2.00 33.50
N GLU A 304 -18.44 2.48 32.43
CA GLU A 304 -19.89 2.67 32.34
C GLU A 304 -20.65 1.34 32.20
N SER A 305 -20.14 0.40 31.40
CA SER A 305 -20.74 -0.95 31.27
C SER A 305 -20.54 -1.82 32.51
N GLY A 306 -19.49 -1.54 33.30
CA GLY A 306 -19.04 -2.43 34.37
C GLY A 306 -18.39 -3.73 33.88
N CYS A 307 -18.16 -3.90 32.58
CA CYS A 307 -17.63 -5.14 32.01
C CYS A 307 -16.23 -5.48 32.52
N ARG A 308 -16.02 -6.76 32.83
CA ARG A 308 -14.72 -7.33 33.27
C ARG A 308 -14.53 -8.68 32.59
N TYR A 309 -13.29 -9.16 32.56
CA TYR A 309 -13.02 -10.52 32.08
C TYR A 309 -13.63 -11.52 33.06
N ASP A 310 -14.42 -12.47 32.57
CA ASP A 310 -15.03 -13.48 33.43
C ASP A 310 -13.98 -14.49 33.93
N GLU A 311 -13.77 -14.46 35.24
CA GLU A 311 -12.76 -15.28 35.94
C GLU A 311 -13.21 -16.73 36.12
N GLN A 312 -14.52 -17.00 36.09
CA GLN A 312 -15.08 -18.32 36.39
C GLN A 312 -15.52 -19.04 35.11
N GLY A 313 -16.34 -18.40 34.29
CA GLY A 313 -16.96 -18.99 33.09
C GLY A 313 -15.98 -19.23 31.94
N PHE A 314 -14.88 -18.46 31.88
CA PHE A 314 -13.92 -18.47 30.77
C PHE A 314 -12.48 -18.76 31.22
N SER A 315 -12.31 -19.41 32.38
CA SER A 315 -11.00 -19.87 32.87
C SER A 315 -10.27 -20.83 31.92
N ALA A 316 -11.01 -21.50 31.03
CA ALA A 316 -10.48 -22.40 29.99
C ALA A 316 -10.28 -21.74 28.60
N GLY A 317 -10.35 -20.41 28.51
CA GLY A 317 -10.09 -19.61 27.30
C GLY A 317 -11.35 -19.07 26.61
N GLY A 318 -11.16 -18.04 25.78
CA GLY A 318 -12.24 -17.33 25.08
C GLY A 318 -12.76 -16.10 25.85
N GLU A 319 -12.00 -15.66 26.85
CA GLU A 319 -12.29 -14.53 27.73
C GLU A 319 -12.29 -13.18 27.00
N ASP A 320 -11.52 -13.04 25.92
CA ASP A 320 -11.55 -11.88 25.04
C ASP A 320 -12.89 -11.80 24.29
N TRP A 321 -13.38 -12.92 23.74
CA TRP A 321 -14.68 -12.99 23.06
C TRP A 321 -15.82 -12.62 24.01
N ASP A 322 -15.81 -13.16 25.23
CA ASP A 322 -16.73 -12.81 26.31
C ASP A 322 -16.70 -11.31 26.64
N PHE A 323 -15.50 -10.76 26.83
CA PHE A 323 -15.33 -9.35 27.15
C PHE A 323 -15.86 -8.43 26.04
N TRP A 324 -15.62 -8.79 24.77
CA TRP A 324 -16.20 -8.05 23.64
C TRP A 324 -17.72 -8.12 23.60
N MET A 325 -18.31 -9.28 23.89
CA MET A 325 -19.77 -9.43 23.96
C MET A 325 -20.37 -8.66 25.15
N CYS A 326 -19.70 -8.64 26.30
CA CYS A 326 -20.13 -7.83 27.43
C CYS A 326 -20.22 -6.34 27.04
N LEU A 327 -19.17 -5.80 26.41
CA LEU A 327 -19.19 -4.40 25.95
C LEU A 327 -20.29 -4.15 24.91
N ALA A 328 -20.54 -5.13 24.03
CA ALA A 328 -21.62 -5.09 23.05
C ALA A 328 -23.00 -4.99 23.72
N GLU A 329 -23.24 -5.78 24.77
CA GLU A 329 -24.48 -5.73 25.57
C GLU A 329 -24.65 -4.39 26.26
N GLY A 330 -23.55 -3.78 26.71
CA GLY A 330 -23.51 -2.40 27.21
C GLY A 330 -23.79 -1.33 26.16
N GLY A 331 -24.00 -1.69 24.89
CA GLY A 331 -24.23 -0.74 23.80
C GLY A 331 -22.96 -0.13 23.21
N TYR A 332 -21.78 -0.65 23.55
CA TYR A 332 -20.51 -0.19 23.01
C TYR A 332 -20.13 -1.01 21.78
N TRP A 333 -20.07 -0.32 20.66
CA TRP A 333 -19.79 -0.88 19.33
C TRP A 333 -18.73 -0.03 18.62
N GLY A 334 -18.25 -0.50 17.48
CA GLY A 334 -17.40 0.30 16.61
C GLY A 334 -16.90 -0.43 15.37
N GLY A 335 -15.90 0.16 14.73
CA GLY A 335 -15.36 -0.23 13.43
C GLY A 335 -13.95 -0.82 13.47
N SER A 336 -13.35 -0.96 12.30
CA SER A 336 -12.00 -1.47 12.13
C SER A 336 -11.24 -0.63 11.11
N ALA A 337 -9.95 -0.41 11.36
CA ALA A 337 -9.04 0.08 10.34
C ALA A 337 -8.90 -1.00 9.26
N LEU A 338 -8.84 -0.58 7.99
CA LEU A 338 -8.76 -1.49 6.84
C LEU A 338 -7.32 -1.89 6.53
N GLU A 339 -6.51 -2.10 7.57
CA GLU A 339 -5.09 -2.40 7.48
C GLU A 339 -4.71 -3.58 8.37
N PHE A 340 -3.70 -4.34 7.94
CA PHE A 340 -3.05 -5.34 8.78
C PHE A 340 -2.09 -4.65 9.74
N LEU A 341 -2.47 -4.58 11.02
CA LEU A 341 -1.70 -3.86 12.04
C LEU A 341 -1.16 -4.76 13.15
N TYR A 342 -1.49 -6.05 13.13
CA TYR A 342 -1.19 -6.99 14.22
C TYR A 342 -0.72 -8.35 13.71
N TRP A 343 0.25 -8.90 14.42
CA TRP A 343 0.88 -10.18 14.14
C TRP A 343 0.68 -11.12 15.32
N TYR A 344 -0.33 -11.98 15.19
CA TYR A 344 -0.72 -12.97 16.18
C TYR A 344 0.12 -14.24 16.05
N ARG A 345 0.87 -14.60 17.08
CA ARG A 345 1.70 -15.80 17.11
C ARG A 345 0.85 -17.02 17.49
N ALA A 346 0.69 -17.92 16.53
CA ALA A 346 0.00 -19.17 16.78
C ALA A 346 0.84 -20.08 17.67
N ASN A 347 0.26 -20.49 18.80
CA ASN A 347 0.88 -21.42 19.73
C ASN A 347 0.11 -22.76 19.83
N PRO A 348 0.82 -23.90 20.00
CA PRO A 348 0.19 -25.19 20.22
C PRO A 348 -0.76 -25.16 21.44
N PRO A 349 -1.89 -25.90 21.42
CA PRO A 349 -2.78 -25.98 22.59
C PRO A 349 -2.07 -26.44 23.87
N SER A 350 -1.12 -27.37 23.76
CA SER A 350 -0.31 -27.84 24.90
C SER A 350 0.51 -26.74 25.56
N PHE A 351 1.05 -25.80 24.77
CA PHE A 351 1.81 -24.66 25.26
C PHE A 351 0.90 -23.72 26.06
N ARG A 352 -0.24 -23.32 25.50
CA ARG A 352 -1.22 -22.46 26.18
C ARG A 352 -1.70 -23.08 27.49
N ALA A 353 -1.96 -24.39 27.46
CA ALA A 353 -2.42 -25.11 28.62
C ALA A 353 -1.37 -25.18 29.76
N LYS A 354 -0.08 -25.28 29.42
CA LYS A 354 0.99 -25.23 30.44
C LYS A 354 1.00 -23.89 31.19
N ARG A 355 0.70 -22.79 30.48
CA ARG A 355 0.75 -21.43 31.04
C ARG A 355 -0.49 -21.10 31.87
N TRP A 356 -1.66 -21.51 31.40
CA TRP A 356 -2.94 -21.03 31.95
C TRP A 356 -3.93 -22.14 32.39
N GLY A 357 -3.55 -23.42 32.37
CA GLY A 357 -4.41 -24.55 32.81
C GLY A 357 -5.05 -25.33 31.66
N ASP A 358 -6.26 -25.89 31.82
CA ASP A 358 -6.93 -26.69 30.76
C ASP A 358 -7.55 -25.84 29.63
N THR A 359 -6.79 -24.86 29.13
CA THR A 359 -7.21 -24.00 28.02
C THR A 359 -7.43 -24.85 26.75
N PHE A 360 -8.67 -24.94 26.27
CA PHE A 360 -9.09 -25.76 25.12
C PHE A 360 -8.81 -27.28 25.21
N LYS A 361 -8.58 -27.85 26.40
CA LYS A 361 -8.27 -29.28 26.59
C LYS A 361 -9.49 -30.15 26.87
N GLN A 362 -10.45 -30.27 25.94
CA GLN A 362 -11.36 -31.44 25.93
C GLN A 362 -11.81 -31.81 24.51
N GLY A 363 -11.41 -33.01 24.06
CA GLY A 363 -12.13 -33.92 23.14
C GLY A 363 -12.46 -33.47 21.71
N ALA A 364 -12.28 -34.37 20.74
CA ALA A 364 -12.69 -34.19 19.36
C ALA A 364 -14.22 -34.04 19.23
N GLY A 365 -14.68 -32.79 19.13
CA GLY A 365 -16.08 -32.36 19.06
C GLY A 365 -16.21 -30.84 19.26
N SER A 366 -15.41 -30.08 18.51
CA SER A 366 -15.25 -28.62 18.50
C SER A 366 -15.50 -27.89 19.83
N THR A 367 -14.43 -27.75 20.62
CA THR A 367 -14.30 -26.74 21.69
C THR A 367 -14.80 -25.35 21.29
N PHE A 368 -14.70 -24.99 20.01
CA PHE A 368 -15.26 -23.74 19.49
C PHE A 368 -16.79 -23.69 19.47
N LEU A 369 -17.50 -24.78 19.14
CA LEU A 369 -18.97 -24.79 19.21
C LEU A 369 -19.46 -24.75 20.66
N GLN A 370 -18.77 -25.43 21.57
CA GLN A 370 -19.08 -25.37 23.00
C GLN A 370 -18.85 -23.96 23.57
N LEU A 371 -17.72 -23.33 23.21
CA LEU A 371 -17.45 -21.92 23.52
C LEU A 371 -18.54 -21.02 22.94
N ARG A 372 -18.96 -21.28 21.69
CA ARG A 372 -20.07 -20.58 21.03
C ARG A 372 -21.36 -20.67 21.77
N ASP A 373 -21.78 -21.87 22.10
CA ASP A 373 -23.03 -22.08 22.82
C ASP A 373 -22.96 -21.46 24.22
N HIS A 374 -21.78 -21.46 24.87
CA HIS A 374 -21.57 -20.79 26.15
C HIS A 374 -21.69 -19.27 26.07
N ILE A 375 -20.99 -18.62 25.13
CA ILE A 375 -21.09 -17.17 24.87
C ILE A 375 -22.51 -16.79 24.48
N GLN A 376 -23.16 -17.57 23.61
CA GLN A 376 -24.54 -17.34 23.21
C GLN A 376 -25.52 -17.41 24.38
N LYS A 377 -25.30 -18.38 25.28
CA LYS A 377 -26.12 -18.56 26.46
C LYS A 377 -25.89 -17.46 27.50
N LYS A 378 -24.67 -16.95 27.64
CA LYS A 378 -24.36 -15.86 28.57
C LYS A 378 -24.91 -14.53 28.05
N HIS A 379 -24.70 -14.23 26.77
CA HIS A 379 -25.07 -12.95 26.17
C HIS A 379 -26.37 -13.03 25.33
N GLN A 380 -27.42 -13.61 25.89
CA GLN A 380 -28.69 -13.83 25.17
C GLN A 380 -29.37 -12.53 24.73
N ALA A 381 -29.03 -11.39 25.37
CA ALA A 381 -29.59 -10.09 25.03
C ALA A 381 -29.12 -9.60 23.64
N LEU A 382 -28.02 -10.13 23.12
CA LEU A 382 -27.47 -9.84 21.78
C LEU A 382 -28.25 -10.53 20.64
N GLY A 383 -29.55 -10.77 20.82
CA GLY A 383 -30.40 -11.55 19.91
C GLY A 383 -30.55 -10.95 18.51
N GLY A 384 -29.62 -11.29 17.61
CA GLY A 384 -29.77 -11.31 16.15
C GLY A 384 -29.70 -9.99 15.39
N ASP A 385 -30.15 -8.88 15.97
CA ASP A 385 -30.15 -7.55 15.35
C ASP A 385 -28.98 -6.71 15.88
N PHE A 386 -27.90 -6.69 15.11
CA PHE A 386 -26.67 -5.97 15.46
C PHE A 386 -26.61 -4.59 14.80
N PRO A 387 -26.26 -3.53 15.54
CA PRO A 387 -26.27 -2.17 15.02
C PRO A 387 -25.18 -2.00 13.96
N VAL A 388 -25.54 -1.58 12.75
CA VAL A 388 -24.51 -1.26 11.75
C VAL A 388 -23.91 0.11 12.10
N LYS A 389 -22.73 0.10 12.72
CA LYS A 389 -21.95 1.31 13.00
C LYS A 389 -21.01 1.59 11.84
N PHE A 390 -21.30 2.65 11.10
CA PHE A 390 -20.39 3.24 10.12
C PHE A 390 -19.66 4.41 10.74
N PRO A 391 -18.47 4.79 10.21
CA PRO A 391 -17.89 6.08 10.52
C PRO A 391 -18.92 7.17 10.25
N ARG A 392 -19.05 8.14 11.16
CA ARG A 392 -19.88 9.31 10.88
C ARG A 392 -19.36 9.98 9.59
N PRO A 393 -20.20 10.27 8.58
CA PRO A 393 -19.73 11.00 7.41
C PRO A 393 -19.25 12.39 7.83
N SER A 394 -18.20 12.90 7.18
CA SER A 394 -17.89 14.33 7.29
C SER A 394 -19.02 15.12 6.63
N ILE A 395 -19.47 16.21 7.25
CA ILE A 395 -20.55 17.04 6.70
C ILE A 395 -20.02 18.39 6.24
N HIS A 396 -20.76 19.04 5.34
CA HIS A 396 -20.38 20.33 4.79
C HIS A 396 -20.15 21.38 5.89
N LEU A 397 -19.03 22.10 5.78
CA LEU A 397 -18.59 23.16 6.70
C LEU A 397 -18.47 22.73 8.17
N GLU A 398 -18.25 21.44 8.45
CA GLU A 398 -17.89 20.96 9.79
C GLU A 398 -16.62 21.69 10.28
N PRO A 399 -16.57 22.18 11.54
CA PRO A 399 -15.38 22.85 12.05
C PRO A 399 -14.13 21.98 11.98
N ILE A 400 -13.05 22.53 11.42
CA ILE A 400 -11.74 21.87 11.37
C ILE A 400 -11.01 22.13 12.68
N THR A 401 -10.56 21.06 13.32
CA THR A 401 -9.61 21.13 14.44
C THR A 401 -8.21 20.92 13.89
N TRP A 402 -7.25 21.72 14.34
CA TRP A 402 -5.83 21.59 13.97
C TRP A 402 -4.98 20.91 15.03
N GLU A 403 -5.32 21.14 16.29
CA GLU A 403 -4.51 20.64 17.39
C GLU A 403 -4.69 19.13 17.56
N PRO A 404 -3.59 18.40 17.74
CA PRO A 404 -3.66 16.97 18.00
C PRO A 404 -4.35 16.71 19.35
N PRO A 405 -5.06 15.58 19.50
CA PRO A 405 -5.76 15.25 20.74
C PRO A 405 -4.79 14.89 21.89
N PHE A 406 -3.51 14.70 21.59
CA PHE A 406 -2.46 14.39 22.56
C PHE A 406 -1.09 14.85 22.05
N GLU A 407 -0.16 15.08 22.97
CA GLU A 407 1.22 15.43 22.65
C GLU A 407 1.96 14.23 22.01
N SER A 408 2.91 14.51 21.11
CA SER A 408 3.79 13.48 20.58
C SER A 408 5.00 13.26 21.49
N GLY A 409 5.26 12.00 21.85
CA GLY A 409 6.47 11.58 22.56
C GLY A 409 7.64 11.20 21.64
N LEU A 410 7.60 11.52 20.33
CA LEU A 410 8.68 11.18 19.39
C LEU A 410 9.85 12.17 19.46
N ALA A 411 11.06 11.65 19.29
CA ALA A 411 12.27 12.44 19.11
C ALA A 411 12.34 12.95 17.67
N SER A 412 12.58 14.25 17.51
CA SER A 412 12.89 14.85 16.21
C SER A 412 14.26 14.41 15.70
N THR A 413 14.41 14.32 14.38
CA THR A 413 15.69 14.11 13.70
C THR A 413 15.88 15.20 12.64
N ASP A 414 17.13 15.56 12.35
CA ASP A 414 17.48 16.48 11.25
C ASP A 414 17.29 15.84 9.87
N LYS A 415 17.27 14.50 9.81
CA LYS A 415 16.99 13.72 8.61
C LYS A 415 15.59 13.12 8.62
N SER A 416 14.58 13.97 8.48
CA SER A 416 13.19 13.55 8.28
C SER A 416 12.58 14.26 7.08
N ILE A 417 11.76 13.54 6.32
CA ILE A 417 11.03 14.07 5.17
C ILE A 417 9.66 13.41 5.05
N VAL A 418 8.66 14.18 4.63
CA VAL A 418 7.32 13.67 4.34
C VAL A 418 7.08 13.66 2.84
N PHE A 419 6.55 12.56 2.33
CA PHE A 419 5.99 12.44 0.99
C PHE A 419 4.48 12.39 1.07
N ILE A 420 3.78 13.21 0.30
CA ILE A 420 2.31 13.17 0.19
C ILE A 420 1.91 12.87 -1.26
N VAL A 421 1.19 11.78 -1.46
CA VAL A 421 0.68 11.33 -2.76
C VAL A 421 -0.81 11.05 -2.66
N PRO A 422 -1.58 11.08 -3.75
CA PRO A 422 -2.99 10.70 -3.70
C PRO A 422 -3.15 9.19 -3.48
N TRP A 423 -2.35 8.37 -4.18
CA TRP A 423 -2.46 6.91 -4.21
C TRP A 423 -1.07 6.26 -4.26
N LEU A 424 -1.06 4.94 -4.30
CA LEU A 424 0.09 4.08 -4.57
C LEU A 424 -0.26 3.06 -5.67
N TYR A 425 -0.65 3.54 -6.85
CA TYR A 425 -0.97 2.71 -8.01
C TYR A 425 0.28 2.08 -8.63
N LEU A 426 0.14 0.95 -9.31
CA LEU A 426 1.18 0.47 -10.22
C LEU A 426 1.20 1.32 -11.51
N GLY A 427 1.87 2.47 -11.46
CA GLY A 427 1.96 3.42 -12.57
C GLY A 427 3.21 4.29 -12.52
N GLY A 428 3.57 4.93 -13.64
CA GLY A 428 4.86 5.63 -13.76
C GLY A 428 5.09 6.75 -12.74
N ALA A 429 4.06 7.51 -12.39
CA ALA A 429 4.16 8.58 -11.39
C ALA A 429 4.46 8.02 -9.99
N ASP A 430 3.66 7.05 -9.54
CA ASP A 430 3.74 6.40 -8.23
C ASP A 430 5.01 5.52 -8.09
N ILE A 431 5.45 4.85 -9.17
CA ILE A 431 6.78 4.19 -9.22
C ILE A 431 7.89 5.24 -9.07
N GLY A 432 7.73 6.40 -9.69
CA GLY A 432 8.61 7.54 -9.47
C GLY A 432 8.67 7.93 -7.99
N ALA A 433 7.52 8.08 -7.34
CA ALA A 433 7.43 8.38 -5.90
C ALA A 433 8.11 7.29 -5.04
N LEU A 434 7.96 6.00 -5.39
CA LEU A 434 8.66 4.89 -4.75
C LEU A 434 10.18 5.05 -4.84
N HIS A 435 10.70 5.36 -6.02
CA HIS A 435 12.12 5.59 -6.20
C HIS A 435 12.61 6.82 -5.42
N MET A 436 11.81 7.88 -5.33
CA MET A 436 12.15 9.05 -4.50
C MET A 436 12.24 8.66 -3.01
N VAL A 437 11.24 7.96 -2.48
CA VAL A 437 11.24 7.45 -1.11
C VAL A 437 12.48 6.58 -0.86
N GLN A 438 12.81 5.69 -1.80
CA GLN A 438 13.99 4.84 -1.72
C GLN A 438 15.29 5.65 -1.65
N VAL A 439 15.49 6.66 -2.51
CA VAL A 439 16.71 7.48 -2.49
C VAL A 439 16.88 8.20 -1.15
N TYR A 440 15.80 8.74 -0.57
CA TYR A 440 15.86 9.38 0.74
C TYR A 440 16.14 8.38 1.87
N ALA A 441 15.48 7.23 1.86
CA ALA A 441 15.72 6.18 2.84
C ALA A 441 17.18 5.67 2.79
N GLU A 442 17.71 5.41 1.59
CA GLU A 442 19.12 5.01 1.37
C GLU A 442 20.12 6.09 1.84
N ALA A 443 19.75 7.37 1.82
CA ALA A 443 20.55 8.47 2.36
C ALA A 443 20.41 8.67 3.90
N GLY A 444 19.65 7.80 4.55
CA GLY A 444 19.43 7.76 5.99
C GLY A 444 18.35 8.72 6.49
N TYR A 445 17.43 9.16 5.62
CA TYR A 445 16.24 9.88 6.06
C TYR A 445 15.20 8.93 6.64
N ARG A 446 14.54 9.37 7.70
CA ARG A 446 13.27 8.79 8.15
C ARG A 446 12.16 9.36 7.29
N VAL A 447 11.60 8.50 6.45
CA VAL A 447 10.61 8.90 5.44
C VAL A 447 9.20 8.59 5.94
N THR A 448 8.32 9.56 5.94
CA THR A 448 6.88 9.36 6.17
C THR A 448 6.16 9.48 4.83
N VAL A 449 5.24 8.56 4.53
CA VAL A 449 4.43 8.59 3.31
C VAL A 449 2.96 8.74 3.69
N ILE A 450 2.28 9.71 3.11
CA ILE A 450 0.85 10.00 3.35
C ILE A 450 0.11 9.83 2.02
N CYS A 451 -0.93 8.98 2.02
CA CYS A 451 -1.86 8.83 0.89
C CYS A 451 -3.15 9.56 1.20
N THR A 452 -3.53 10.55 0.38
CA THR A 452 -4.75 11.35 0.63
C THR A 452 -6.02 10.70 0.11
N LEU A 453 -5.92 9.65 -0.71
CA LEU A 453 -7.04 8.90 -1.26
C LEU A 453 -6.81 7.38 -1.08
N PHE A 454 -7.88 6.60 -1.19
CA PHE A 454 -7.84 5.15 -0.94
C PHE A 454 -8.84 4.39 -1.80
N LYS A 455 -8.35 3.36 -2.50
CA LYS A 455 -9.15 2.43 -3.29
C LYS A 455 -8.50 1.05 -3.17
N THR A 456 -9.31 -0.01 -3.18
CA THR A 456 -8.83 -1.39 -2.99
C THR A 456 -9.37 -2.33 -4.08
N PRO A 457 -8.55 -3.24 -4.62
CA PRO A 457 -7.09 -3.34 -4.39
C PRO A 457 -6.30 -2.23 -5.10
N GLN A 458 -6.87 -1.57 -6.12
CA GLN A 458 -6.17 -0.58 -6.93
C GLN A 458 -5.95 0.71 -6.14
N GLY A 459 -4.73 1.24 -6.09
CA GLY A 459 -4.40 2.47 -5.36
C GLY A 459 -3.60 2.25 -4.09
N ILE A 460 -3.36 1.00 -3.71
CA ILE A 460 -2.39 0.59 -2.68
C ILE A 460 -1.44 -0.52 -3.16
N GLU A 461 -1.37 -0.75 -4.47
CA GLU A 461 -0.59 -1.83 -5.09
C GLU A 461 0.90 -1.71 -4.82
N LEU A 462 1.43 -0.49 -4.71
CA LEU A 462 2.82 -0.22 -4.35
C LEU A 462 3.08 -0.11 -2.84
N LYS A 463 2.06 -0.20 -1.99
CA LYS A 463 2.26 -0.17 -0.52
C LYS A 463 3.25 -1.25 -0.04
N PRO A 464 3.20 -2.51 -0.52
CA PRO A 464 4.20 -3.53 -0.16
C PRO A 464 5.64 -3.13 -0.50
N GLU A 465 5.85 -2.44 -1.62
CA GLU A 465 7.16 -1.97 -2.05
C GLU A 465 7.61 -0.74 -1.25
N MET A 466 6.69 0.15 -0.87
CA MET A 466 7.01 1.30 0.00
C MET A 466 7.49 0.84 1.38
N LEU A 467 6.85 -0.19 1.94
CA LEU A 467 7.15 -0.71 3.27
C LEU A 467 8.54 -1.37 3.40
N LYS A 468 9.23 -1.60 2.27
CA LYS A 468 10.65 -2.00 2.25
C LYS A 468 11.57 -0.91 2.80
N TRP A 469 11.17 0.35 2.63
CA TRP A 469 12.02 1.52 2.86
C TRP A 469 11.63 2.31 4.11
N THR A 470 10.38 2.15 4.57
CA THR A 470 9.87 2.83 5.76
C THR A 470 8.69 2.06 6.39
N HIS A 471 8.58 2.06 7.71
CA HIS A 471 7.34 1.62 8.39
C HIS A 471 6.23 2.68 8.36
N ASP A 472 6.55 3.94 8.07
CA ASP A 472 5.72 5.11 8.33
C ASP A 472 4.84 5.49 7.12
N VAL A 473 4.00 4.54 6.68
CA VAL A 473 3.06 4.72 5.55
C VAL A 473 1.63 4.85 6.06
N HIS A 474 0.97 5.97 5.77
CA HIS A 474 -0.37 6.31 6.26
C HIS A 474 -1.34 6.52 5.10
N VAL A 475 -2.36 5.66 4.99
CA VAL A 475 -3.42 5.80 4.00
C VAL A 475 -4.63 6.41 4.70
N LEU A 476 -4.80 7.73 4.61
CA LEU A 476 -5.69 8.46 5.52
C LEU A 476 -7.14 7.93 5.51
N PRO A 477 -7.78 7.70 4.34
CA PRO A 477 -9.16 7.23 4.33
C PRO A 477 -9.34 5.78 4.82
N SER A 478 -8.27 5.02 5.08
CA SER A 478 -8.38 3.64 5.59
C SER A 478 -8.75 3.58 7.09
N PHE A 479 -8.62 4.71 7.81
CA PHE A 479 -8.88 4.78 9.26
C PHE A 479 -9.36 6.15 9.78
N LEU A 480 -9.34 7.22 8.97
CA LEU A 480 -9.77 8.57 9.38
C LEU A 480 -10.98 9.09 8.60
N ARG A 481 -11.80 9.92 9.24
CA ARG A 481 -12.75 10.81 8.57
C ARG A 481 -12.00 11.94 7.86
N THR A 482 -12.49 12.37 6.70
CA THR A 482 -11.91 13.45 5.89
C THR A 482 -11.70 14.74 6.68
N ASN A 483 -12.63 15.12 7.56
CA ASN A 483 -12.52 16.32 8.42
C ASN A 483 -11.27 16.33 9.33
N ASP A 484 -10.67 15.15 9.57
CA ASP A 484 -9.50 14.99 10.42
C ASP A 484 -8.17 14.93 9.67
N PHE A 485 -8.20 14.91 8.33
CA PHE A 485 -6.99 14.90 7.52
C PHE A 485 -6.08 16.11 7.84
N PRO A 486 -6.59 17.34 7.99
CA PRO A 486 -5.73 18.49 8.29
C PRO A 486 -4.95 18.36 9.61
N ARG A 487 -5.63 18.06 10.73
CA ARG A 487 -4.95 17.84 12.01
C ARG A 487 -3.98 16.68 11.97
N TYR A 488 -4.33 15.59 11.28
CA TYR A 488 -3.46 14.42 11.25
C TYR A 488 -2.21 14.64 10.38
N ILE A 489 -2.35 15.32 9.24
CA ILE A 489 -1.20 15.73 8.42
C ILE A 489 -0.29 16.67 9.22
N LYS A 490 -0.86 17.67 9.91
CA LYS A 490 -0.11 18.56 10.81
C LYS A 490 0.63 17.74 11.87
N HIS A 491 -0.05 16.82 12.55
CA HIS A 491 0.52 15.93 13.56
C HIS A 491 1.67 15.10 13.01
N LEU A 492 1.55 14.47 11.84
CA LEU A 492 2.63 13.68 11.25
C LEU A 492 3.85 14.54 10.92
N ILE A 493 3.66 15.73 10.35
CA ILE A 493 4.77 16.63 10.03
C ILE A 493 5.48 17.10 11.31
N THR A 494 4.72 17.55 12.32
CA THR A 494 5.28 18.09 13.56
C THR A 494 5.92 17.02 14.43
N SER A 495 5.26 15.88 14.63
CA SER A 495 5.76 14.78 15.46
C SER A 495 7.03 14.13 14.93
N ARG A 496 7.25 14.16 13.61
CA ARG A 496 8.50 13.67 13.00
C ARG A 496 9.60 14.74 12.95
N GLY A 497 9.25 16.00 13.23
CA GLY A 497 10.14 17.14 13.13
C GLY A 497 10.53 17.48 11.69
N SER A 498 9.73 17.07 10.70
CA SER A 498 10.03 17.25 9.29
C SER A 498 9.93 18.72 8.91
N ARG A 499 10.97 19.24 8.25
CA ARG A 499 11.01 20.63 7.73
C ARG A 499 10.77 20.69 6.23
N GLU A 500 10.76 19.55 5.56
CA GLU A 500 10.50 19.42 4.14
C GLU A 500 9.36 18.43 3.88
N VAL A 501 8.43 18.84 3.00
CA VAL A 501 7.35 18.02 2.48
C VAL A 501 7.45 18.04 0.97
N ILE A 502 7.61 16.86 0.36
CA ILE A 502 7.46 16.69 -1.09
C ILE A 502 6.08 16.10 -1.35
N PHE A 503 5.28 16.73 -2.20
CA PHE A 503 3.98 16.17 -2.58
C PHE A 503 3.81 16.13 -4.09
N SER A 504 3.03 15.18 -4.59
CA SER A 504 2.75 15.03 -6.02
C SER A 504 1.27 14.73 -6.22
N ASN A 505 0.65 15.40 -7.18
CA ASN A 505 -0.72 15.14 -7.65
C ASN A 505 -1.81 15.07 -6.56
N SER A 506 -1.59 15.66 -5.38
CA SER A 506 -2.59 15.73 -4.32
C SER A 506 -3.33 17.06 -4.39
N GLN A 507 -4.52 17.04 -4.99
CA GLN A 507 -5.40 18.20 -5.06
C GLN A 507 -5.72 18.76 -3.68
N LEU A 508 -5.99 17.88 -2.71
CA LEU A 508 -6.22 18.23 -1.32
C LEU A 508 -5.12 19.15 -0.79
N ILE A 509 -3.86 18.76 -1.00
CA ILE A 509 -2.73 19.53 -0.50
C ILE A 509 -2.65 20.88 -1.19
N TYR A 510 -2.81 20.95 -2.52
CA TYR A 510 -2.83 22.24 -3.23
C TYR A 510 -3.88 23.20 -2.69
N GLU A 511 -5.10 22.72 -2.45
CA GLU A 511 -6.20 23.54 -1.95
C GLU A 511 -6.01 23.93 -0.46
N MET A 512 -5.33 23.08 0.31
CA MET A 512 -4.99 23.34 1.71
C MET A 512 -3.70 24.16 1.93
N LEU A 513 -2.86 24.36 0.91
CA LEU A 513 -1.55 25.03 1.04
C LEU A 513 -1.60 26.38 1.79
N PRO A 514 -2.55 27.29 1.53
CA PRO A 514 -2.64 28.54 2.29
C PRO A 514 -2.73 28.32 3.80
N ALA A 515 -3.56 27.36 4.22
CA ALA A 515 -3.70 27.04 5.63
C ALA A 515 -2.53 26.24 6.20
N LEU A 516 -2.00 25.29 5.43
CA LEU A 516 -0.87 24.46 5.88
C LEU A 516 0.37 25.34 6.11
N THR A 517 0.63 26.31 5.24
CA THR A 517 1.74 27.25 5.42
C THR A 517 1.53 28.22 6.59
N GLU A 518 0.28 28.58 6.91
CA GLU A 518 -0.06 29.31 8.14
C GLU A 518 0.24 28.47 9.39
N GLN A 519 -0.18 27.21 9.38
CA GLN A 519 -0.06 26.30 10.53
C GLN A 519 1.34 25.72 10.71
N LEU A 520 2.15 25.72 9.65
CA LEU A 520 3.49 25.15 9.58
C LEU A 520 4.44 26.11 8.84
N PRO A 521 4.68 27.34 9.35
CA PRO A 521 5.39 28.39 8.62
C PRO A 521 6.87 28.07 8.32
N ASP A 522 7.46 27.18 9.12
CA ASP A 522 8.84 26.73 8.92
C ASP A 522 8.99 25.53 7.98
N VAL A 523 7.88 24.96 7.51
CA VAL A 523 7.90 23.78 6.63
C VAL A 523 7.95 24.23 5.18
N LYS A 524 8.83 23.61 4.41
CA LYS A 524 8.99 23.82 2.98
C LYS A 524 8.12 22.83 2.23
N PHE A 525 7.02 23.31 1.65
CA PHE A 525 6.17 22.53 0.77
C PHE A 525 6.72 22.56 -0.66
N ILE A 526 7.02 21.39 -1.21
CA ILE A 526 7.66 21.22 -2.52
C ILE A 526 6.73 20.34 -3.35
N ASP A 527 6.26 20.82 -4.50
CA ASP A 527 5.49 19.99 -5.40
C ASP A 527 6.40 19.32 -6.45
N TYR A 528 6.05 18.09 -6.80
CA TYR A 528 6.64 17.36 -7.91
C TYR A 528 5.57 17.11 -8.98
N LEU A 529 5.81 17.56 -10.20
CA LEU A 529 4.86 17.53 -11.31
C LEU A 529 5.31 16.58 -12.41
N HIS A 530 4.38 15.75 -12.88
CA HIS A 530 4.64 14.73 -13.90
C HIS A 530 4.28 15.20 -15.31
N ASN A 531 3.11 15.78 -15.52
CA ASN A 531 2.66 16.27 -16.82
C ASN A 531 1.50 17.28 -16.66
N GLU A 532 1.25 18.05 -17.70
CA GLU A 532 0.04 18.83 -17.90
C GLU A 532 -1.13 17.92 -18.33
N ALA A 533 -2.35 18.33 -17.96
CA ALA A 533 -3.56 17.70 -18.46
C ALA A 533 -3.88 18.24 -19.87
N TYR A 534 -3.74 17.38 -20.86
CA TYR A 534 -3.88 17.69 -22.29
C TYR A 534 -5.34 17.78 -22.75
N ASP A 535 -6.27 17.19 -22.01
CA ASP A 535 -7.72 17.26 -22.25
C ASP A 535 -8.34 18.57 -21.74
N GLY A 536 -7.51 19.50 -21.28
CA GLY A 536 -7.95 20.75 -20.68
C GLY A 536 -8.54 20.56 -19.28
N TRP A 537 -8.47 19.36 -18.68
CA TRP A 537 -8.93 19.14 -17.32
C TRP A 537 -8.27 20.14 -16.38
N LYS A 538 -9.09 20.94 -15.70
CA LYS A 538 -8.67 22.05 -14.82
C LYS A 538 -7.65 23.01 -15.48
N SER A 539 -7.77 23.23 -16.78
CA SER A 539 -6.90 24.12 -17.57
C SER A 539 -5.40 23.78 -17.44
N GLY A 540 -5.07 22.48 -17.56
CA GLY A 540 -3.70 21.98 -17.52
C GLY A 540 -3.36 21.12 -16.30
N GLY A 541 -4.35 20.74 -15.48
CA GLY A 541 -4.20 19.77 -14.39
C GLY A 541 -3.42 20.29 -13.18
N TYR A 542 -2.62 19.43 -12.54
CA TYR A 542 -1.83 19.79 -11.36
C TYR A 542 -0.81 20.92 -11.60
N PRO A 543 -0.15 21.04 -12.78
CA PRO A 543 0.64 22.23 -13.11
C PRO A 543 -0.14 23.55 -12.96
N ARG A 544 -1.45 23.56 -13.25
CA ARG A 544 -2.27 24.75 -13.02
C ARG A 544 -2.44 25.06 -11.54
N TYR A 545 -2.67 24.04 -10.71
CA TYR A 545 -2.71 24.21 -9.25
C TYR A 545 -1.38 24.72 -8.69
N SER A 546 -0.25 24.24 -9.23
CA SER A 546 1.09 24.73 -8.89
C SER A 546 1.23 26.23 -9.16
N ILE A 547 0.83 26.69 -10.36
CA ILE A 547 0.85 28.12 -10.72
C ILE A 547 -0.04 28.94 -9.78
N LEU A 548 -1.26 28.47 -9.48
CA LEU A 548 -2.19 29.19 -8.60
C LEU A 548 -1.65 29.30 -7.16
N ASN A 549 -0.90 28.29 -6.71
CA ASN A 549 -0.36 28.20 -5.36
C ASN A 549 1.14 28.52 -5.25
N GLN A 550 1.79 29.00 -6.31
CA GLN A 550 3.25 29.23 -6.38
C GLN A 550 3.82 30.14 -5.28
N ARG A 551 2.96 30.95 -4.64
CA ARG A 551 3.35 31.78 -3.48
C ARG A 551 3.56 30.96 -2.20
N TYR A 552 2.88 29.83 -2.06
CA TYR A 552 2.96 28.93 -0.89
C TYR A 552 3.98 27.80 -1.07
N LEU A 553 4.43 27.56 -2.30
CA LEU A 553 5.37 26.49 -2.63
C LEU A 553 6.82 26.93 -2.42
N ALA A 554 7.58 26.28 -1.56
CA ALA A 554 9.01 26.57 -1.39
C ALA A 554 9.82 26.33 -2.67
N ARG A 555 9.38 25.37 -3.49
CA ARG A 555 9.96 25.01 -4.78
C ARG A 555 8.98 24.16 -5.58
N THR A 556 9.04 24.26 -6.90
CA THR A 556 8.40 23.34 -7.83
C THR A 556 9.42 22.51 -8.57
N ILE A 557 9.18 21.21 -8.69
CA ILE A 557 10.05 20.28 -9.41
C ILE A 557 9.22 19.65 -10.53
N THR A 558 9.72 19.69 -11.76
CA THR A 558 9.08 19.05 -12.91
C THR A 558 9.90 17.84 -13.37
N CYS A 559 9.23 16.85 -13.94
CA CYS A 559 9.93 15.68 -14.49
C CYS A 559 10.58 15.93 -15.87
N SER A 560 10.40 17.12 -16.46
CA SER A 560 10.93 17.50 -17.76
C SER A 560 11.17 19.00 -17.88
N SER A 561 12.05 19.36 -18.81
CA SER A 561 12.33 20.76 -19.17
C SER A 561 11.15 21.37 -19.92
N TYR A 562 10.46 20.57 -20.75
CA TYR A 562 9.21 20.95 -21.38
C TYR A 562 8.19 21.46 -20.36
N LEU A 563 7.89 20.70 -19.30
CA LEU A 563 6.88 21.09 -18.32
C LEU A 563 7.30 22.32 -17.51
N ARG A 564 8.60 22.49 -17.24
CA ARG A 564 9.14 23.71 -16.64
C ARG A 564 8.84 24.93 -17.50
N ASN A 565 9.05 24.85 -18.81
CA ASN A 565 8.76 25.95 -19.72
C ASN A 565 7.25 26.19 -19.83
N TRP A 566 6.45 25.11 -19.89
CA TRP A 566 4.99 25.21 -19.86
C TRP A 566 4.51 26.00 -18.63
N LEU A 567 5.04 25.75 -17.43
CA LEU A 567 4.68 26.50 -16.23
C LEU A 567 4.97 28.01 -16.37
N LEU A 568 6.12 28.37 -16.95
CA LEU A 568 6.51 29.77 -17.15
C LEU A 568 5.59 30.46 -18.15
N ASP A 569 5.32 29.81 -19.28
CA ASP A 569 4.45 30.32 -20.33
C ASP A 569 3.00 30.53 -19.85
N HIS A 570 2.59 29.82 -18.79
CA HIS A 570 1.23 29.85 -18.24
C HIS A 570 1.10 30.59 -16.89
N GLY A 571 2.14 31.32 -16.48
CA GLY A 571 2.06 32.31 -15.39
C GLY A 571 2.85 31.99 -14.11
N HIS A 572 3.75 31.01 -14.14
CA HIS A 572 4.75 30.89 -13.06
C HIS A 572 5.75 32.05 -13.14
N LEU A 573 5.93 32.79 -12.05
CA LEU A 573 6.59 34.09 -12.06
C LEU A 573 8.12 34.03 -11.88
N ASP A 574 8.67 32.91 -11.40
CA ASP A 574 10.10 32.79 -11.08
C ASP A 574 10.72 31.47 -11.56
N ALA A 575 11.50 31.54 -12.63
CA ALA A 575 12.19 30.37 -13.21
C ALA A 575 13.26 29.75 -12.28
N SER A 576 13.76 30.49 -11.28
CA SER A 576 14.75 29.97 -10.30
C SER A 576 14.12 29.07 -9.24
N ARG A 577 12.80 29.15 -9.07
CA ARG A 577 12.00 28.32 -8.15
C ARG A 577 11.46 27.05 -8.80
N ILE A 578 11.76 26.82 -10.09
CA ILE A 578 11.43 25.58 -10.80
C ILE A 578 12.70 24.76 -11.06
N GLY A 579 12.76 23.56 -10.50
CA GLY A 579 13.78 22.55 -10.78
C GLY A 579 13.30 21.52 -11.80
N VAL A 580 14.24 20.88 -12.50
CA VAL A 580 13.95 19.72 -13.38
C VAL A 580 14.67 18.51 -12.82
N VAL A 581 13.92 17.49 -12.45
CA VAL A 581 14.44 16.19 -12.00
C VAL A 581 13.69 15.12 -12.76
N LYS A 582 14.33 14.52 -13.77
CA LYS A 582 13.68 13.49 -14.59
C LYS A 582 13.37 12.25 -13.75
N LEU A 583 12.24 11.61 -14.05
CA LEU A 583 12.06 10.21 -13.66
C LEU A 583 13.01 9.33 -14.48
N GLY A 584 13.40 8.19 -13.93
CA GLY A 584 14.17 7.19 -14.64
C GLY A 584 13.65 5.78 -14.38
N ILE A 585 14.27 4.82 -15.05
CA ILE A 585 13.95 3.39 -14.97
C ILE A 585 15.16 2.59 -14.49
N ASP A 586 14.91 1.36 -14.02
CA ASP A 586 15.97 0.37 -13.77
C ASP A 586 16.46 -0.21 -15.11
N ILE A 587 17.47 0.42 -15.70
CA ILE A 587 18.05 0.00 -16.98
C ILE A 587 18.63 -1.43 -16.90
N GLY A 588 19.18 -1.83 -15.75
CA GLY A 588 19.83 -3.14 -15.59
C GLY A 588 18.85 -4.31 -15.74
N SER A 589 17.58 -4.04 -15.43
CA SER A 589 16.46 -4.93 -15.66
C SER A 589 16.16 -5.14 -17.15
N PHE A 590 16.34 -4.14 -18.01
CA PHE A 590 16.01 -4.21 -19.43
C PHE A 590 17.27 -4.43 -20.28
N LYS A 591 17.54 -5.67 -20.66
CA LYS A 591 18.70 -6.03 -21.49
C LYS A 591 18.26 -6.10 -22.96
N ALA A 592 18.86 -5.25 -23.81
CA ALA A 592 18.61 -5.29 -25.23
C ALA A 592 19.02 -6.65 -25.83
N PRO A 593 18.11 -7.38 -26.49
CA PRO A 593 18.41 -8.68 -27.04
C PRO A 593 19.19 -8.55 -28.35
N ASN A 594 20.08 -9.50 -28.62
CA ASN A 594 20.64 -9.66 -29.96
C ASN A 594 19.60 -10.29 -30.91
N ASN A 595 19.89 -10.34 -32.22
CA ASN A 595 18.95 -10.86 -33.22
C ASN A 595 18.50 -12.31 -32.95
N ARG A 596 19.39 -13.18 -32.47
CA ARG A 596 19.04 -14.57 -32.17
C ARG A 596 18.07 -14.65 -30.99
N GLU A 597 18.32 -13.87 -29.95
CA GLU A 597 17.45 -13.79 -28.77
C GLU A 597 16.09 -13.21 -29.12
N ARG A 598 16.04 -12.15 -29.96
CA ARG A 598 14.79 -11.56 -30.45
C ARG A 598 13.98 -12.58 -31.25
N ASN A 599 14.61 -13.32 -32.16
CA ASN A 599 13.93 -14.35 -32.96
C ASN A 599 13.41 -15.50 -32.09
N ALA A 600 14.18 -15.92 -31.08
CA ALA A 600 13.71 -16.91 -30.11
C ALA A 600 12.51 -16.38 -29.31
N ALA A 601 12.56 -15.13 -28.85
CA ALA A 601 11.45 -14.49 -28.14
C ALA A 601 10.18 -14.41 -29.01
N LYS A 602 10.30 -14.07 -30.30
CA LYS A 602 9.18 -14.11 -31.26
C LYS A 602 8.55 -15.50 -31.38
N ALA A 603 9.38 -16.54 -31.53
CA ALA A 603 8.89 -17.91 -31.66
C ALA A 603 8.25 -18.42 -30.36
N GLU A 604 8.89 -18.21 -29.22
CA GLU A 604 8.48 -18.78 -27.93
C GLU A 604 7.31 -18.02 -27.28
N ILE A 605 7.32 -16.69 -27.33
CA ILE A 605 6.37 -15.85 -26.61
C ILE A 605 5.19 -15.46 -27.50
N LEU A 606 5.45 -15.14 -28.77
CA LEU A 606 4.44 -14.60 -29.69
C LEU A 606 3.95 -15.63 -30.71
N GLN A 607 4.65 -16.78 -30.85
CA GLN A 607 4.37 -17.81 -31.85
C GLN A 607 4.40 -17.24 -33.27
N LEU A 608 5.50 -16.53 -33.59
CA LEU A 608 5.73 -15.89 -34.87
C LEU A 608 7.04 -16.34 -35.50
N GLU A 609 7.08 -16.29 -36.82
CA GLU A 609 8.29 -16.51 -37.59
C GLU A 609 9.27 -15.32 -37.42
N PRO A 610 10.59 -15.57 -37.53
CA PRO A 610 11.61 -14.53 -37.36
C PRO A 610 11.43 -13.29 -38.25
N GLU A 611 10.91 -13.49 -39.47
CA GLU A 611 10.76 -12.47 -40.52
C GLU A 611 9.61 -11.49 -40.24
N THR A 612 8.60 -11.91 -39.47
CA THR A 612 7.46 -11.04 -39.12
C THR A 612 7.95 -9.86 -38.30
N THR A 613 7.68 -8.63 -38.77
CA THR A 613 8.01 -7.44 -37.99
C THR A 613 6.99 -7.22 -36.87
N VAL A 614 7.48 -7.19 -35.63
CA VAL A 614 6.65 -7.02 -34.44
C VAL A 614 6.62 -5.55 -34.03
N ILE A 615 5.43 -4.97 -34.02
CA ILE A 615 5.17 -3.63 -33.46
C ILE A 615 4.55 -3.83 -32.08
N THR A 616 4.93 -3.03 -31.10
CA THR A 616 4.35 -3.16 -29.75
C THR A 616 3.97 -1.81 -29.16
N PHE A 617 2.75 -1.76 -28.63
CA PHE A 617 2.24 -0.70 -27.79
C PHE A 617 2.13 -1.22 -26.35
N VAL A 618 2.64 -0.43 -25.40
CA VAL A 618 2.49 -0.69 -23.96
C VAL A 618 2.00 0.58 -23.26
N GLY A 619 0.91 0.47 -22.50
CA GLY A 619 0.44 1.56 -21.67
C GLY A 619 -0.98 1.35 -21.17
N ARG A 620 -1.45 2.26 -20.30
CA ARG A 620 -2.87 2.32 -19.94
C ARG A 620 -3.71 2.53 -21.20
N ILE A 621 -4.77 1.76 -21.37
CA ILE A 621 -5.66 1.86 -22.53
C ILE A 621 -6.66 2.99 -22.27
N SER A 622 -6.14 4.21 -22.32
CA SER A 622 -6.83 5.46 -21.98
C SER A 622 -6.76 6.47 -23.12
N ASP A 623 -7.65 7.46 -23.11
CA ASP A 623 -7.74 8.49 -24.16
C ASP A 623 -6.39 9.18 -24.43
N GLN A 624 -5.63 9.48 -23.37
CA GLN A 624 -4.27 10.03 -23.45
C GLN A 624 -3.38 9.28 -24.44
N LYS A 625 -3.43 7.95 -24.41
CA LYS A 625 -2.52 7.11 -25.19
C LYS A 625 -3.03 6.86 -26.62
N ARG A 626 -4.22 7.38 -26.95
CA ARG A 626 -4.94 7.22 -28.23
C ARG A 626 -5.00 5.78 -28.74
N PRO A 627 -5.41 4.79 -27.91
CA PRO A 627 -5.46 3.39 -28.35
C PRO A 627 -6.41 3.17 -29.54
N LEU A 628 -7.47 3.98 -29.67
CA LEU A 628 -8.43 3.90 -30.78
C LEU A 628 -7.85 4.39 -32.13
N LEU A 629 -6.69 5.04 -32.12
CA LEU A 629 -5.97 5.39 -33.34
C LEU A 629 -5.25 4.16 -33.93
N LEU A 630 -4.91 3.16 -33.12
CA LEU A 630 -4.13 1.99 -33.54
C LEU A 630 -4.79 1.23 -34.71
N PRO A 631 -6.10 0.89 -34.69
CA PRO A 631 -6.74 0.24 -35.84
C PRO A 631 -6.65 1.07 -37.13
N ARG A 632 -6.75 2.40 -37.05
CA ARG A 632 -6.62 3.28 -38.22
C ARG A 632 -5.20 3.30 -38.77
N ILE A 633 -4.20 3.36 -37.87
CA ILE A 633 -2.77 3.30 -38.25
C ILE A 633 -2.50 2.01 -39.01
N ILE A 634 -3.05 0.89 -38.53
CA ILE A 634 -2.82 -0.43 -39.14
C ILE A 634 -3.53 -0.54 -40.48
N ASP A 635 -4.76 -0.06 -40.63
CA ASP A 635 -5.42 0.03 -41.95
C ASP A 635 -4.55 0.79 -42.96
N SER A 636 -4.09 2.00 -42.61
CA SER A 636 -3.24 2.82 -43.48
C SER A 636 -1.85 2.21 -43.73
N LEU A 637 -1.37 1.33 -42.85
CA LEU A 637 -0.09 0.65 -42.98
C LEU A 637 -0.16 -0.53 -43.95
N LEU A 638 -1.27 -1.27 -43.95
CA LEU A 638 -1.52 -2.38 -44.89
C LEU A 638 -1.42 -1.90 -46.34
N ASP A 639 -1.95 -0.72 -46.63
CA ASP A 639 -1.88 -0.08 -47.95
C ASP A 639 -0.44 0.24 -48.40
N LYS A 640 0.53 0.30 -47.48
CA LYS A 640 1.91 0.73 -47.75
C LYS A 640 2.91 -0.42 -47.84
N VAL A 641 2.84 -1.42 -46.98
CA VAL A 641 3.91 -2.43 -46.83
C VAL A 641 3.45 -3.89 -46.88
N GLY A 642 2.16 -4.17 -47.08
CA GLY A 642 1.63 -5.54 -47.15
C GLY A 642 1.40 -6.18 -45.77
N GLU A 643 1.47 -7.52 -45.68
CA GLU A 643 0.98 -8.30 -44.52
C GLU A 643 2.08 -8.80 -43.54
N ASP A 644 3.36 -8.48 -43.77
CA ASP A 644 4.51 -9.03 -43.02
C ASP A 644 4.78 -8.35 -41.65
N PHE A 645 3.74 -7.93 -40.94
CA PHE A 645 3.85 -7.33 -39.61
C PHE A 645 2.70 -7.70 -38.67
N LEU A 646 2.93 -7.52 -37.37
CA LEU A 646 1.89 -7.71 -36.36
C LEU A 646 2.01 -6.70 -35.21
N LEU A 647 0.91 -6.06 -34.84
CA LEU A 647 0.84 -5.16 -33.69
C LEU A 647 0.37 -5.90 -32.43
N PHE A 648 1.15 -5.82 -31.35
CA PHE A 648 0.75 -6.24 -30.02
C PHE A 648 0.37 -5.05 -29.15
N VAL A 649 -0.78 -5.15 -28.47
CA VAL A 649 -1.28 -4.14 -27.54
C VAL A 649 -1.32 -4.71 -26.13
N ILE A 650 -0.52 -4.14 -25.23
CA ILE A 650 -0.36 -4.59 -23.86
C ILE A 650 -0.79 -3.48 -22.90
N GLY A 651 -1.71 -3.81 -22.00
CA GLY A 651 -2.27 -2.87 -21.04
C GLY A 651 -3.74 -3.11 -20.75
N ASP A 652 -4.26 -2.37 -19.78
CA ASP A 652 -5.67 -2.34 -19.43
C ASP A 652 -6.12 -0.87 -19.26
N GLY A 653 -7.41 -0.61 -19.30
CA GLY A 653 -7.97 0.73 -19.21
C GLY A 653 -9.37 0.85 -19.79
N GLU A 654 -9.97 2.02 -19.60
CA GLU A 654 -11.36 2.32 -19.94
C GLU A 654 -11.69 2.16 -21.43
N GLN A 655 -10.71 2.31 -22.32
CA GLN A 655 -10.88 2.17 -23.77
C GLN A 655 -10.69 0.74 -24.30
N LEU A 656 -10.39 -0.26 -23.44
CA LEU A 656 -10.05 -1.62 -23.88
C LEU A 656 -11.17 -2.27 -24.70
N GLU A 657 -12.41 -2.19 -24.23
CA GLU A 657 -13.55 -2.79 -24.93
C GLU A 657 -13.92 -2.04 -26.21
N ALA A 658 -13.73 -0.72 -26.23
CA ALA A 658 -13.90 0.09 -27.43
C ALA A 658 -12.85 -0.28 -28.50
N LEU A 659 -11.59 -0.45 -28.10
CA LEU A 659 -10.51 -0.88 -28.98
C LEU A 659 -10.81 -2.27 -29.58
N ARG A 660 -11.16 -3.25 -28.75
CA ARG A 660 -11.53 -4.60 -29.20
C ARG A 660 -12.66 -4.58 -30.23
N ARG A 661 -13.66 -3.71 -30.03
CA ARG A 661 -14.76 -3.53 -30.98
C ARG A 661 -14.28 -2.94 -32.30
N GLN A 662 -13.43 -1.92 -32.28
CA GLN A 662 -12.89 -1.29 -33.49
C GLN A 662 -12.04 -2.26 -34.33
N VAL A 663 -11.19 -3.07 -33.68
CA VAL A 663 -10.40 -4.12 -34.36
C VAL A 663 -11.31 -5.10 -35.12
N ARG A 664 -12.35 -5.62 -34.46
CA ARG A 664 -13.31 -6.54 -35.10
C ARG A 664 -14.11 -5.89 -36.23
N LEU A 665 -14.56 -4.65 -36.05
CA LEU A 665 -15.35 -3.94 -37.06
C LEU A 665 -14.53 -3.67 -38.33
N ARG A 666 -13.23 -3.39 -38.18
CA ARG A 666 -12.28 -3.19 -39.29
C ARG A 666 -11.69 -4.50 -39.83
N LYS A 667 -12.00 -5.65 -39.20
CA LYS A 667 -11.48 -6.99 -39.54
C LYS A 667 -9.95 -7.08 -39.46
N LEU A 668 -9.39 -6.50 -38.41
CA LEU A 668 -7.94 -6.43 -38.16
C LEU A 668 -7.43 -7.48 -37.16
N ASP A 669 -8.23 -8.52 -36.89
CA ASP A 669 -7.89 -9.56 -35.90
C ASP A 669 -6.57 -10.30 -36.25
N ASP A 670 -6.23 -10.38 -37.54
CA ASP A 670 -4.99 -11.00 -38.02
C ASP A 670 -3.76 -10.07 -37.88
N TYR A 671 -3.97 -8.77 -37.67
CA TYR A 671 -2.91 -7.74 -37.64
C TYR A 671 -2.74 -7.07 -36.27
N ILE A 672 -3.70 -7.25 -35.35
CA ILE A 672 -3.67 -6.65 -34.01
C ILE A 672 -4.01 -7.70 -32.95
N ARG A 673 -3.04 -8.02 -32.08
CA ARG A 673 -3.24 -8.89 -30.92
C ARG A 673 -3.29 -8.08 -29.62
N ILE A 674 -4.50 -7.97 -29.05
CA ILE A 674 -4.72 -7.30 -27.76
C ILE A 674 -4.55 -8.30 -26.62
N LEU A 675 -3.49 -8.15 -25.84
CA LEU A 675 -3.12 -9.09 -24.78
C LEU A 675 -3.76 -8.78 -23.42
N GLY A 676 -4.17 -7.53 -23.19
CA GLY A 676 -4.56 -7.05 -21.86
C GLY A 676 -3.32 -6.75 -21.00
N ALA A 677 -3.52 -6.56 -19.69
CA ALA A 677 -2.41 -6.33 -18.76
C ALA A 677 -1.45 -7.54 -18.68
N ARG A 678 -0.16 -7.28 -18.56
CA ARG A 678 0.92 -8.28 -18.41
C ARG A 678 1.88 -7.86 -17.31
N THR A 679 2.36 -8.85 -16.55
CA THR A 679 3.30 -8.64 -15.44
C THR A 679 4.75 -8.56 -15.88
N ASN A 680 5.13 -9.25 -16.96
CA ASN A 680 6.49 -9.22 -17.51
C ASN A 680 6.50 -8.63 -18.93
N VAL A 681 6.34 -7.31 -19.02
CA VAL A 681 6.35 -6.58 -20.30
C VAL A 681 7.70 -6.72 -21.03
N ARG A 682 8.80 -6.91 -20.29
CA ARG A 682 10.15 -7.07 -20.84
C ARG A 682 10.26 -8.20 -21.86
N ASP A 683 9.61 -9.32 -21.60
CA ASP A 683 9.63 -10.49 -22.49
C ASP A 683 9.01 -10.14 -23.86
N TYR A 684 7.92 -9.38 -23.84
CA TYR A 684 7.28 -8.89 -25.05
C TYR A 684 8.15 -7.87 -25.79
N LEU A 685 8.75 -6.91 -25.05
CA LEU A 685 9.70 -5.94 -25.64
C LEU A 685 10.95 -6.62 -26.22
N ALA A 686 11.34 -7.78 -25.70
CA ALA A 686 12.44 -8.57 -26.26
C ALA A 686 12.11 -9.17 -27.62
N ALA A 687 10.83 -9.42 -27.92
CA ALA A 687 10.35 -9.89 -29.21
C ALA A 687 9.96 -8.75 -30.19
N THR A 688 9.82 -7.52 -29.70
CA THR A 688 9.45 -6.33 -30.49
C THR A 688 10.55 -5.89 -31.44
N ASP A 689 10.21 -5.37 -32.62
CA ASP A 689 11.15 -4.69 -33.52
C ASP A 689 10.97 -3.16 -33.55
N ILE A 690 9.74 -2.67 -33.34
CA ILE A 690 9.40 -1.24 -33.30
C ILE A 690 8.45 -0.99 -32.13
N PHE A 691 8.74 0.02 -31.31
CA PHE A 691 7.82 0.45 -30.25
C PHE A 691 6.97 1.63 -30.73
N LEU A 692 5.65 1.52 -30.58
CA LEU A 692 4.69 2.53 -31.02
C LEU A 692 3.94 3.10 -29.82
N LEU A 693 3.95 4.43 -29.69
CA LEU A 693 3.16 5.14 -28.67
C LEU A 693 2.61 6.46 -29.23
N PRO A 694 1.40 6.47 -29.80
CA PRO A 694 0.85 7.65 -30.44
C PRO A 694 0.09 8.55 -29.44
N SER A 695 0.65 8.77 -28.24
CA SER A 695 -0.05 9.50 -27.17
C SER A 695 -0.28 10.97 -27.52
N MET A 696 -1.34 11.59 -26.99
CA MET A 696 -1.66 13.02 -27.15
C MET A 696 -0.56 13.92 -26.59
N SER A 697 -0.08 13.63 -25.38
CA SER A 697 1.06 14.26 -24.73
C SER A 697 1.55 13.35 -23.61
N GLU A 698 2.83 13.45 -23.26
CA GLU A 698 3.43 12.75 -22.11
C GLU A 698 4.32 13.71 -21.33
N GLY A 699 4.46 13.44 -20.03
CA GLY A 699 5.65 13.85 -19.29
C GLY A 699 6.82 12.96 -19.72
N ILE A 700 7.46 12.29 -18.76
CA ILE A 700 8.38 11.20 -19.08
C ILE A 700 7.63 9.87 -19.09
N SER A 701 7.55 9.23 -20.25
CA SER A 701 6.86 7.95 -20.42
C SER A 701 7.76 6.79 -19.99
N VAL A 702 7.40 6.09 -18.91
CA VAL A 702 8.15 4.91 -18.43
C VAL A 702 8.21 3.83 -19.51
N ALA A 703 7.11 3.56 -20.22
CA ALA A 703 7.06 2.55 -21.28
C ALA A 703 8.00 2.87 -22.45
N VAL A 704 8.14 4.17 -22.81
CA VAL A 704 9.13 4.60 -23.81
C VAL A 704 10.55 4.37 -23.27
N SER A 705 10.84 4.73 -22.03
CA SER A 705 12.15 4.47 -21.43
C SER A 705 12.49 2.98 -21.41
N GLU A 706 11.53 2.11 -21.06
CA GLU A 706 11.71 0.65 -21.07
C GLU A 706 12.01 0.13 -22.48
N ALA A 707 11.29 0.61 -23.49
CA ALA A 707 11.54 0.27 -24.88
C ALA A 707 12.90 0.78 -25.38
N MET A 708 13.28 2.01 -25.03
CA MET A 708 14.60 2.56 -25.32
C MET A 708 15.71 1.70 -24.67
N ALA A 709 15.50 1.24 -23.43
CA ALA A 709 16.44 0.34 -22.78
C ALA A 709 16.50 -1.04 -23.46
N MET A 710 15.42 -1.51 -24.08
CA MET A 710 15.47 -2.71 -24.91
C MET A 710 16.14 -2.49 -26.28
N GLY A 711 16.65 -1.28 -26.55
CA GLY A 711 17.29 -0.92 -27.82
C GLY A 711 16.31 -0.84 -28.98
N LEU A 712 15.05 -0.50 -28.71
CA LEU A 712 14.01 -0.41 -29.72
C LEU A 712 13.96 1.00 -30.33
N PRO A 713 13.79 1.12 -31.66
CA PRO A 713 13.39 2.39 -32.25
C PRO A 713 11.98 2.76 -31.78
N ILE A 714 11.80 4.02 -31.41
CA ILE A 714 10.53 4.55 -30.91
C ILE A 714 9.82 5.32 -32.04
N VAL A 715 8.53 5.06 -32.26
CA VAL A 715 7.66 5.93 -33.06
C VAL A 715 6.61 6.53 -32.14
N THR A 716 6.63 7.85 -31.99
CA THR A 716 5.79 8.55 -31.01
C THR A 716 5.46 9.98 -31.45
N ALA A 717 4.60 10.66 -30.70
CA ALA A 717 4.19 12.02 -31.02
C ALA A 717 5.31 13.04 -30.76
N ASN A 718 5.35 14.10 -31.58
CA ASN A 718 6.11 15.32 -31.28
C ASN A 718 5.34 16.21 -30.29
N ALA A 719 5.05 15.67 -29.10
CA ALA A 719 4.23 16.35 -28.10
C ALA A 719 4.73 16.08 -26.68
N GLY A 720 4.46 17.02 -25.78
CA GLY A 720 4.89 16.92 -24.39
C GLY A 720 6.42 16.87 -24.26
N ALA A 721 6.90 16.02 -23.34
CA ALA A 721 8.32 15.78 -23.15
C ALA A 721 8.88 14.58 -23.93
N LEU A 722 8.11 13.98 -24.85
CA LEU A 722 8.59 12.89 -25.73
C LEU A 722 9.79 13.31 -26.60
N PRO A 723 9.83 14.52 -27.21
CA PRO A 723 11.00 14.97 -27.95
C PRO A 723 12.25 15.03 -27.07
N GLU A 724 12.13 15.63 -25.88
CA GLU A 724 13.21 15.69 -24.88
C GLU A 724 13.66 14.28 -24.47
N GLN A 725 12.71 13.35 -24.29
CA GLN A 725 12.99 11.97 -23.92
C GLN A 725 13.76 11.22 -25.03
N LEU A 726 13.49 11.51 -26.31
CA LEU A 726 14.21 10.93 -27.46
C LEU A 726 15.52 11.65 -27.82
N GLY A 727 15.94 12.63 -27.01
CA GLY A 727 17.25 13.30 -27.13
C GLY A 727 17.21 14.66 -27.83
N VAL A 728 16.04 15.20 -28.19
CA VAL A 728 15.95 16.56 -28.77
C VAL A 728 16.53 17.57 -27.78
N GLY A 729 17.53 18.33 -28.24
CA GLY A 729 18.23 19.33 -27.43
C GLY A 729 19.38 18.77 -26.56
N SER A 730 19.44 17.46 -26.30
CA SER A 730 20.53 16.84 -25.50
C SER A 730 21.51 15.99 -26.32
N THR A 731 21.13 15.56 -27.52
CA THR A 731 21.98 14.81 -28.47
C THR A 731 21.84 15.34 -29.90
N LYS A 732 22.80 14.95 -30.75
CA LYS A 732 22.69 15.13 -32.21
C LYS A 732 21.90 14.01 -32.90
N ASN A 733 21.71 12.88 -32.21
CA ASN A 733 21.10 11.66 -32.73
C ASN A 733 19.84 11.33 -31.92
N LEU A 734 18.73 11.08 -32.61
CA LEU A 734 17.47 10.71 -31.97
C LEU A 734 17.35 9.20 -31.77
N GLY A 735 16.66 8.80 -30.70
CA GLY A 735 16.30 7.41 -30.40
C GLY A 735 15.05 6.90 -31.13
N GLY A 736 14.50 7.67 -32.07
CA GLY A 736 13.25 7.34 -32.72
C GLY A 736 12.78 8.41 -33.70
N VAL A 737 11.53 8.28 -34.11
CA VAL A 737 10.81 9.18 -35.01
C VAL A 737 9.70 9.90 -34.24
N LEU A 738 9.62 11.21 -34.45
CA LEU A 738 8.61 12.09 -33.89
C LEU A 738 7.58 12.42 -34.97
N VAL A 739 6.30 12.20 -34.67
CA VAL A 739 5.19 12.46 -35.59
C VAL A 739 4.45 13.72 -35.16
N ASP A 740 4.38 14.71 -36.05
CA ASP A 740 3.62 15.95 -35.87
C ASP A 740 2.12 15.69 -36.07
N HIS A 741 1.46 15.23 -35.02
CA HIS A 741 0.03 14.91 -35.06
C HIS A 741 -0.86 16.15 -34.83
N SER A 742 -2.06 16.15 -35.42
CA SER A 742 -3.05 17.23 -35.28
C SER A 742 -4.02 17.00 -34.13
N ILE A 743 -4.21 15.74 -33.69
CA ILE A 743 -5.23 15.28 -32.74
C ILE A 743 -6.66 15.39 -33.27
N GLU A 744 -7.02 16.52 -33.90
CA GLU A 744 -8.34 16.80 -34.46
C GLU A 744 -8.66 15.92 -35.68
N ASN A 745 -7.65 15.55 -36.48
CA ASN A 745 -7.82 14.70 -37.65
C ASN A 745 -7.12 13.35 -37.46
N GLU A 746 -7.84 12.39 -36.88
CA GLU A 746 -7.34 11.03 -36.64
C GLU A 746 -6.93 10.29 -37.93
N GLU A 747 -7.53 10.60 -39.08
CA GLU A 747 -7.21 9.93 -40.35
C GLU A 747 -5.84 10.40 -40.87
N SER A 748 -5.63 11.71 -40.90
CA SER A 748 -4.33 12.29 -41.24
C SER A 748 -3.25 11.84 -40.25
N ASP A 749 -3.55 11.79 -38.95
CA ASP A 749 -2.61 11.31 -37.94
C ASP A 749 -2.24 9.85 -38.20
N ALA A 750 -3.23 8.99 -38.46
CA ALA A 750 -3.00 7.58 -38.74
C ALA A 750 -2.11 7.36 -39.97
N GLU A 751 -2.32 8.12 -41.05
CA GLU A 751 -1.49 8.07 -42.26
C GLU A 751 -0.03 8.44 -42.00
N MET A 752 0.22 9.45 -41.16
CA MET A 752 1.58 9.87 -40.80
C MET A 752 2.29 8.80 -39.96
N TYR A 753 1.63 8.24 -38.94
CA TYR A 753 2.19 7.13 -38.17
C TYR A 753 2.45 5.89 -39.05
N ALA A 754 1.52 5.56 -39.95
CA ALA A 754 1.67 4.45 -40.88
C ALA A 754 2.84 4.66 -41.86
N TYR A 755 3.06 5.89 -42.33
CA TYR A 755 4.21 6.22 -43.17
C TYR A 755 5.54 5.93 -42.47
N GLU A 756 5.71 6.42 -41.24
CA GLU A 756 6.95 6.23 -40.48
C GLU A 756 7.17 4.77 -40.09
N LEU A 757 6.10 4.06 -39.69
CA LEU A 757 6.18 2.62 -39.44
C LEU A 757 6.57 1.85 -40.70
N GLY A 758 5.99 2.17 -41.85
CA GLY A 758 6.31 1.54 -43.14
C GLY A 758 7.77 1.75 -43.55
N SER A 759 8.30 2.96 -43.34
CA SER A 759 9.72 3.26 -43.57
C SER A 759 10.63 2.40 -42.68
N LEU A 760 10.28 2.22 -41.41
CA LEU A 760 11.08 1.42 -40.49
C LEU A 760 10.95 -0.09 -40.75
N ILE A 761 9.78 -0.58 -41.15
CA ILE A 761 9.59 -1.99 -41.54
C ILE A 761 10.55 -2.35 -42.68
N THR A 762 10.65 -1.47 -43.68
CA THR A 762 11.46 -1.71 -44.89
C THR A 762 12.95 -1.41 -44.71
N ASP A 763 13.34 -0.50 -43.80
CA ASP A 763 14.75 -0.17 -43.52
C ASP A 763 15.24 -0.72 -42.16
N TYR A 764 15.80 -1.93 -42.20
CA TYR A 764 16.42 -2.56 -41.03
C TYR A 764 17.62 -1.77 -40.47
N SER A 765 18.39 -1.09 -41.31
CA SER A 765 19.55 -0.31 -40.88
C SER A 765 19.13 0.93 -40.09
N ALA A 766 18.07 1.62 -40.55
CA ALA A 766 17.48 2.73 -39.82
C ALA A 766 16.92 2.29 -38.46
N ARG A 767 16.17 1.17 -38.41
CA ARG A 767 15.67 0.60 -37.14
C ARG A 767 16.79 0.38 -36.13
N ARG A 768 17.84 -0.31 -36.55
CA ARG A 768 18.99 -0.61 -35.68
C ARG A 768 19.68 0.67 -35.20
N LYS A 769 19.94 1.62 -36.09
CA LYS A 769 20.59 2.88 -35.75
C LYS A 769 19.78 3.68 -34.72
N LEU A 770 18.46 3.79 -34.91
CA LEU A 770 17.58 4.49 -33.97
C LEU A 770 17.50 3.76 -32.62
N GLY A 771 17.41 2.43 -32.63
CA GLY A 771 17.45 1.61 -31.41
C GLY A 771 18.75 1.74 -30.61
N ASP A 772 19.90 1.73 -31.30
CA ASP A 772 21.22 1.93 -30.68
C ASP A 772 21.30 3.34 -30.05
N ASN A 773 20.79 4.37 -30.72
CA ASN A 773 20.71 5.72 -30.16
C ASN A 773 19.78 5.78 -28.94
N ALA A 774 18.62 5.12 -29.01
CA ALA A 774 17.65 5.06 -27.92
C ALA A 774 18.28 4.47 -26.66
N ARG A 775 18.99 3.36 -26.80
CA ARG A 775 19.72 2.70 -25.71
C ARG A 775 20.78 3.63 -25.10
N MET A 776 21.57 4.29 -25.95
CA MET A 776 22.59 5.23 -25.48
C MET A 776 22.00 6.40 -24.69
N ILE A 777 20.87 6.97 -25.15
CA ILE A 777 20.22 8.10 -24.49
C ILE A 777 19.68 7.69 -23.11
N VAL A 778 18.95 6.58 -23.03
CA VAL A 778 18.36 6.12 -21.76
C VAL A 778 19.45 5.77 -20.74
N GLU A 779 20.56 5.15 -21.18
CA GLU A 779 21.71 4.83 -20.32
C GLU A 779 22.39 6.07 -19.73
N ARG A 780 22.41 7.17 -20.50
CA ARG A 780 23.06 8.41 -20.09
C ARG A 780 22.20 9.28 -19.18
N GLU A 781 20.88 9.30 -19.42
CA GLU A 781 20.00 10.33 -18.82
C GLU A 781 18.87 9.81 -17.95
N LEU A 782 18.46 8.55 -18.12
CA LEU A 782 17.20 8.03 -17.58
C LEU A 782 17.39 6.82 -16.64
N GLY A 783 18.61 6.61 -16.14
CA GLY A 783 18.86 5.70 -15.03
C GLY A 783 18.29 6.29 -13.75
N TRP A 784 17.34 5.59 -13.11
CA TRP A 784 16.54 6.19 -12.03
C TRP A 784 17.37 6.73 -10.84
N LYS A 785 18.44 6.03 -10.45
CA LYS A 785 19.32 6.49 -9.36
C LYS A 785 20.04 7.78 -9.76
N GLU A 786 20.56 7.83 -10.99
CA GLU A 786 21.28 8.98 -11.52
C GLU A 786 20.36 10.18 -11.67
N SER A 787 19.18 10.00 -12.29
CA SER A 787 18.22 11.07 -12.53
C SER A 787 17.70 11.66 -11.22
N LEU A 788 17.40 10.82 -10.21
CA LEU A 788 16.87 11.27 -8.91
C LEU A 788 17.92 11.83 -7.94
N LYS A 789 19.23 11.71 -8.21
CA LYS A 789 20.27 12.39 -7.39
C LYS A 789 20.03 13.90 -7.33
N GLY A 790 19.47 14.48 -8.39
CA GLY A 790 19.09 15.89 -8.42
C GLY A 790 18.06 16.28 -7.37
N LEU A 791 17.18 15.35 -6.95
CA LEU A 791 16.07 15.65 -6.05
C LEU A 791 16.53 16.25 -4.73
N MET A 792 17.54 15.66 -4.07
CA MET A 792 18.08 16.19 -2.82
C MET A 792 18.72 17.57 -2.97
N LYS A 793 19.31 17.85 -4.14
CA LYS A 793 19.85 19.17 -4.45
C LYS A 793 18.72 20.18 -4.56
N GLU A 794 17.66 19.85 -5.29
CA GLU A 794 16.48 20.71 -5.45
C GLU A 794 15.78 20.96 -4.11
N THR A 795 15.62 19.95 -3.26
CA THR A 795 15.06 20.10 -1.92
C THR A 795 15.88 21.05 -1.04
N LYS A 796 17.22 21.03 -1.14
CA LYS A 796 18.09 21.98 -0.42
C LYS A 796 17.93 23.42 -0.93
N LEU A 797 17.59 23.61 -2.21
CA LEU A 797 17.34 24.93 -2.80
C LEU A 797 15.96 25.49 -2.46
N ALA A 798 15.06 24.69 -1.90
CA ALA A 798 13.71 25.14 -1.54
C ALA A 798 13.74 26.20 -0.44
N ARG A 799 13.00 27.30 -0.67
CA ARG A 799 12.93 28.45 0.24
C ARG A 799 11.51 29.01 0.30
N ASN A 800 10.98 29.19 1.52
CA ASN A 800 9.72 29.89 1.74
C ASN A 800 9.91 31.39 1.46
N LEU A 801 8.84 32.07 1.02
CA LEU A 801 8.84 33.53 0.91
C LEU A 801 8.76 34.15 2.30
N GLU A 802 9.51 35.25 2.54
CA GLU A 802 9.68 35.84 3.88
C GLU A 802 8.37 36.32 4.53
N GLU A 803 7.40 36.72 3.73
CA GLU A 803 6.12 37.29 4.16
C GLU A 803 5.20 36.29 4.90
N PHE A 804 5.44 34.99 4.79
CA PHE A 804 4.64 33.93 5.42
C PHE A 804 5.13 33.50 6.81
N ARG A 805 6.13 34.18 7.39
CA ARG A 805 6.59 33.92 8.76
C ARG A 805 5.71 34.54 9.87
N ARG A 806 4.47 34.94 9.57
CA ARG A 806 3.55 35.54 10.55
C ARG A 806 2.79 34.44 11.31
N GLU A 807 2.62 34.60 12.62
CA GLU A 807 1.91 33.63 13.47
C GLU A 807 0.41 33.56 13.13
N ALA A 808 -0.07 32.34 12.87
CA ALA A 808 -1.48 31.99 12.71
C ALA A 808 -2.21 31.96 14.06
N ASP A 809 -3.49 32.33 14.11
CA ASP A 809 -4.35 31.98 15.26
C ASP A 809 -4.94 30.58 15.04
N PRO A 810 -4.53 29.54 15.80
CA PRO A 810 -5.01 28.18 15.59
C PRO A 810 -6.52 28.01 15.81
N ARG A 811 -7.19 28.99 16.42
CA ARG A 811 -8.65 29.00 16.62
C ARG A 811 -9.43 29.39 15.36
N TYR A 812 -8.79 30.01 14.38
CA TYR A 812 -9.44 30.51 13.16
C TYR A 812 -8.71 29.99 11.92
N PRO A 813 -9.03 28.76 11.46
CA PRO A 813 -8.43 28.18 10.27
C PRO A 813 -8.63 29.06 9.05
N ASN A 814 -7.64 29.09 8.15
CA ASN A 814 -7.81 29.66 6.83
C ASN A 814 -9.01 29.00 6.09
N PRO A 815 -9.91 29.79 5.46
CA PRO A 815 -11.04 29.25 4.71
C PRO A 815 -10.69 28.21 3.65
N SER A 816 -9.44 28.23 3.14
CA SER A 816 -9.00 27.29 2.11
C SER A 816 -9.12 25.82 2.51
N VAL A 817 -8.97 25.49 3.79
CA VAL A 817 -9.16 24.09 4.24
C VAL A 817 -10.59 23.67 4.13
N TYR A 818 -11.53 24.52 4.57
CA TYR A 818 -12.95 24.22 4.42
C TYR A 818 -13.25 23.97 2.94
N THR A 819 -12.85 24.86 2.05
CA THR A 819 -13.06 24.69 0.59
C THR A 819 -12.40 23.43 0.02
N ALA A 820 -11.21 23.05 0.49
CA ALA A 820 -10.53 21.83 0.07
C ALA A 820 -11.30 20.58 0.49
N ILE A 821 -11.74 20.53 1.75
CA ILE A 821 -12.53 19.44 2.30
C ILE A 821 -13.89 19.35 1.58
N GLU A 822 -14.54 20.48 1.33
CA GLU A 822 -15.78 20.55 0.53
C GLU A 822 -15.58 19.91 -0.86
N THR A 823 -14.47 20.22 -1.52
CA THR A 823 -14.16 19.70 -2.86
C THR A 823 -13.97 18.18 -2.81
N ILE A 824 -13.25 17.66 -1.81
CA ILE A 824 -13.16 16.21 -1.61
C ILE A 824 -14.54 15.60 -1.39
N LEU A 825 -15.36 16.15 -0.50
CA LEU A 825 -16.66 15.55 -0.19
C LEU A 825 -17.59 15.52 -1.41
N LEU A 826 -17.52 16.56 -2.26
CA LEU A 826 -18.23 16.60 -3.53
C LEU A 826 -17.67 15.62 -4.56
N GLU A 827 -16.35 15.43 -4.64
CA GLU A 827 -15.70 14.50 -5.57
C GLU A 827 -15.81 13.02 -5.10
N ASP A 828 -15.78 12.76 -3.79
CA ASP A 828 -15.92 11.43 -3.16
C ASP A 828 -17.27 10.78 -3.47
N SER A 829 -18.32 11.59 -3.62
CA SER A 829 -19.64 11.14 -4.08
C SER A 829 -19.62 10.51 -5.48
N LYS A 830 -18.49 10.62 -6.22
CA LYS A 830 -18.29 10.03 -7.54
C LYS A 830 -17.26 8.89 -7.59
N VAL A 831 -16.30 8.76 -6.67
CA VAL A 831 -15.15 7.84 -6.87
C VAL A 831 -14.65 7.08 -5.63
N SER A 832 -14.93 7.51 -4.40
CA SER A 832 -14.23 6.96 -3.21
C SER A 832 -15.12 6.34 -2.15
N ASP A 833 -16.41 6.11 -2.42
CA ASP A 833 -17.28 5.60 -1.37
C ASP A 833 -17.04 4.11 -1.12
N HIS A 834 -16.38 3.84 0.01
CA HIS A 834 -16.00 2.53 0.52
C HIS A 834 -17.18 1.60 0.81
N PHE A 835 -18.42 2.05 0.61
CA PHE A 835 -19.61 1.25 0.90
C PHE A 835 -20.39 0.76 -0.31
N GLY A 836 -20.06 1.15 -1.55
CA GLY A 836 -20.65 0.54 -2.75
C GLY A 836 -22.18 0.46 -2.76
N ASN A 837 -22.87 1.30 -1.98
CA ASN A 837 -24.32 1.36 -1.83
C ASN A 837 -24.69 2.77 -1.35
N HIS A 838 -24.47 3.78 -2.18
CA HIS A 838 -25.53 4.65 -2.69
C HIS A 838 -24.92 5.92 -3.29
N PRO A 839 -25.32 6.34 -4.50
CA PRO A 839 -25.21 7.74 -4.85
C PRO A 839 -26.06 8.51 -3.84
N LEU A 840 -25.56 9.64 -3.33
CA LEU A 840 -26.40 10.68 -2.76
C LEU A 840 -27.43 11.07 -3.83
N LYS A 841 -28.60 10.43 -3.81
CA LYS A 841 -29.78 10.97 -4.48
C LYS A 841 -30.30 12.06 -3.56
N SER A 842 -30.01 13.29 -3.96
CA SER A 842 -30.73 14.56 -3.73
C SER A 842 -31.38 14.74 -2.37
#